data_AF-A0A1L9PNE3-F1
#
_entry.id   AF-A0A1L9PNE3-F1
#
_cell.length_a   1.000
_cell.length_b   1.000
_cell.length_c   1.000
_cell.angle_alpha   90.00
_cell.angle_beta   90.00
_cell.angle_gamma   90.00
#
_symmetry.space_group_name_H-M   'P 1'
#
loop_
_entity.id
_entity.type
_entity.pdbx_description
1 polymer ?
#
loop_
_entity_poly.entity_id
_entity_poly.type
_entity_poly.pdbx_seq_one_letter_code
_entity_poly.pdbx_strand_id
1 'polypeptide(L)'
;LASRINEAPNGFPEHLFAKSGKNVVGVFVGAQFEKPTAAGLIRDFLDNAVLGKSELGRVAAEICGGERTPNPQTFGVVAGRAEDLGDIQRSLRQWNEAGCISAPRNRQGWKQTLQMIPATDIDVGVNSGSTITTASANTVSAAVCEAIQAQPGDGCEALADRCGITIDEFERFNPRPDGIDVCNPTFAGEHYCCTEGDLPDFSPQPNPDGTCKRYTIQPDDNCSKLGETYNMDNEQIEERNKNTWGWMGCGYLVIGSRICLSIGDPPMPAAISNAICGPQKPGTPHPDDMNDLINLNPCPLKTCCNVWGQCGITEEFCTEAPSDTGAPGAVIPGSNGCISSCGIDIVNNNEPPPRFMKVGYFEAWNPDRPCLHIHLSWLFATDRLHKHFAFAGITEDFEVDLLGLDDIFEEFKAIRIGKRILSFGGWSFSTDYDSFPIFREGVTPAQRQRFADNVVQFMLDHELDGVDFDWEYPGAPDIPGIPPGSPEDGPNYLEFLKLVRGQLPEGKELGIAAPASFWYLRGFPIAEMSEVVDYIIYMTYDLHGQWDYGNEWAIEGCSAGDCLRSHVNQTEVEYSLSMVTKAGVPASKLIIGMALYGRSFQMEQAGCHGPDCRFTGPDSGARAGRCTESSGYISNYEIRQIIASSGNAQWISDDAGGDLLIYDDTQWVSWMSEDNYNARLDWVRGLNFGGTSDWAVDL
;
A
#
# COMPACT_ATOMS: atom_id res chain seq x y z
N LEU A 1 -29.42 -6.17 -5.45
CA LEU A 1 -29.81 -5.56 -4.17
C LEU A 1 -30.53 -6.54 -3.25
N ALA A 2 -31.76 -6.99 -3.55
CA ALA A 2 -32.49 -7.89 -2.65
C ALA A 2 -31.75 -9.21 -2.31
N SER A 3 -31.05 -9.84 -3.28
CA SER A 3 -30.23 -11.04 -2.99
C SER A 3 -29.09 -10.73 -2.01
N ARG A 4 -28.38 -9.61 -2.23
CA ARG A 4 -27.27 -9.17 -1.36
C ARG A 4 -27.74 -8.87 0.06
N ILE A 5 -28.88 -8.19 0.21
CA ILE A 5 -29.49 -7.99 1.54
C ILE A 5 -29.84 -9.35 2.15
N ASN A 6 -30.45 -10.27 1.40
CA ASN A 6 -30.84 -11.59 1.91
C ASN A 6 -29.65 -12.46 2.37
N GLU A 7 -28.45 -12.23 1.82
CA GLU A 7 -27.19 -12.90 2.18
C GLU A 7 -26.45 -12.22 3.34
N ALA A 8 -26.83 -10.99 3.71
CA ALA A 8 -26.20 -10.25 4.79
C ALA A 8 -26.52 -10.87 6.17
N PRO A 9 -25.61 -10.75 7.16
CA PRO A 9 -25.89 -11.20 8.50
C PRO A 9 -26.98 -10.35 9.17
N ASN A 10 -27.85 -11.01 9.95
CA ASN A 10 -28.80 -10.35 10.84
C ASN A 10 -28.05 -9.60 11.97
N GLY A 11 -28.63 -8.52 12.52
CA GLY A 11 -28.08 -7.82 13.69
C GLY A 11 -27.17 -6.62 13.40
N PHE A 12 -26.88 -6.33 12.13
CA PHE A 12 -26.11 -5.16 11.69
C PHE A 12 -26.93 -4.27 10.75
N PRO A 13 -26.75 -2.94 10.73
CA PRO A 13 -27.34 -2.10 9.70
C PRO A 13 -26.68 -2.38 8.34
N GLU A 14 -27.46 -2.31 7.27
CA GLU A 14 -26.97 -2.54 5.89
C GLU A 14 -27.26 -1.32 5.02
N HIS A 15 -26.26 -0.93 4.23
CA HIS A 15 -26.32 0.19 3.31
C HIS A 15 -25.86 -0.29 1.95
N LEU A 16 -26.73 -0.25 0.95
CA LEU A 16 -26.36 -0.64 -0.40
C LEU A 16 -26.73 0.43 -1.41
N PHE A 17 -25.81 0.66 -2.34
CA PHE A 17 -26.08 1.39 -3.57
C PHE A 17 -25.89 0.46 -4.75
N ALA A 18 -26.77 0.58 -5.75
CA ALA A 18 -26.57 -0.03 -7.04
C ALA A 18 -26.91 0.96 -8.14
N LYS A 19 -26.14 0.92 -9.23
CA LYS A 19 -26.37 1.69 -10.44
C LYS A 19 -26.55 0.74 -11.61
N SER A 20 -27.53 1.02 -12.47
CA SER A 20 -27.71 0.36 -13.75
C SER A 20 -28.14 1.37 -14.81
N GLY A 21 -27.28 1.60 -15.81
CA GLY A 21 -27.44 2.67 -16.77
C GLY A 21 -27.48 4.05 -16.08
N LYS A 22 -28.58 4.80 -16.32
CA LYS A 22 -28.84 6.10 -15.68
C LYS A 22 -29.61 5.99 -14.37
N ASN A 23 -29.98 4.80 -13.91
CA ASN A 23 -30.78 4.60 -12.71
C ASN A 23 -29.89 4.24 -11.52
N VAL A 24 -30.22 4.79 -10.35
CA VAL A 24 -29.55 4.52 -9.07
C VAL A 24 -30.59 4.11 -8.05
N VAL A 25 -30.26 3.10 -7.26
CA VAL A 25 -31.07 2.64 -6.13
C VAL A 25 -30.19 2.62 -4.88
N GLY A 26 -30.69 3.23 -3.81
CA GLY A 26 -30.09 3.19 -2.48
C GLY A 26 -31.02 2.49 -1.50
N VAL A 27 -30.45 1.68 -0.60
CA VAL A 27 -31.16 0.91 0.42
C VAL A 27 -30.48 1.10 1.77
N PHE A 28 -31.28 1.34 2.81
CA PHE A 28 -30.89 1.28 4.22
C PHE A 28 -31.77 0.24 4.94
N VAL A 29 -31.15 -0.66 5.69
CA VAL A 29 -31.85 -1.66 6.52
C VAL A 29 -31.24 -1.64 7.92
N GLY A 30 -32.00 -1.23 8.92
CA GLY A 30 -31.56 -1.22 10.32
C GLY A 30 -31.25 -2.61 10.89
N ALA A 31 -30.50 -2.62 11.99
CA ALA A 31 -29.98 -3.83 12.62
C ALA A 31 -31.05 -4.83 13.10
N GLN A 32 -32.25 -4.37 13.46
CA GLN A 32 -33.31 -5.25 13.96
C GLN A 32 -34.18 -5.85 12.85
N PHE A 33 -33.95 -5.56 11.58
CA PHE A 33 -34.66 -6.27 10.51
C PHE A 33 -34.02 -7.61 10.23
N GLU A 34 -34.82 -8.68 10.23
CA GLU A 34 -34.38 -9.91 9.58
C GLU A 34 -34.15 -9.64 8.10
N LYS A 35 -32.95 -9.95 7.63
CA LYS A 35 -32.51 -9.68 6.27
C LYS A 35 -33.40 -10.31 5.18
N PRO A 36 -33.96 -11.53 5.35
CA PRO A 36 -34.94 -12.05 4.40
C PRO A 36 -36.22 -11.22 4.28
N THR A 37 -36.70 -10.66 5.39
CA THR A 37 -37.87 -9.76 5.41
C THR A 37 -37.55 -8.44 4.71
N ALA A 38 -36.40 -7.84 4.99
CA ALA A 38 -35.94 -6.62 4.33
C ALA A 38 -35.74 -6.81 2.82
N ALA A 39 -35.20 -7.96 2.40
CA ALA A 39 -35.10 -8.33 0.99
C ALA A 39 -36.48 -8.44 0.32
N GLY A 40 -37.49 -8.95 1.02
CA GLY A 40 -38.88 -8.96 0.57
C GLY A 40 -39.43 -7.54 0.32
N LEU A 41 -39.24 -6.63 1.27
CA LEU A 41 -39.66 -5.23 1.13
C LEU A 41 -39.03 -4.53 -0.08
N ILE A 42 -37.76 -4.80 -0.36
CA ILE A 42 -37.07 -4.24 -1.52
C ILE A 42 -37.69 -4.76 -2.82
N ARG A 43 -38.03 -6.06 -2.89
CA ARG A 43 -38.72 -6.63 -4.06
C ARG A 43 -40.09 -6.00 -4.26
N ASP A 44 -40.87 -5.87 -3.20
CA ASP A 44 -42.20 -5.25 -3.27
C ASP A 44 -42.14 -3.78 -3.69
N PHE A 45 -41.14 -3.04 -3.21
CA PHE A 45 -40.90 -1.67 -3.68
C PHE A 45 -40.58 -1.63 -5.18
N LEU A 46 -39.71 -2.52 -5.66
CA LEU A 46 -39.34 -2.57 -7.06
C LEU A 46 -40.55 -2.94 -7.95
N ASP A 47 -41.34 -3.93 -7.54
CA ASP A 47 -42.52 -4.41 -8.28
C ASP A 47 -43.63 -3.35 -8.35
N ASN A 48 -43.88 -2.62 -7.25
CA ASN A 48 -44.99 -1.66 -7.18
C ASN A 48 -44.62 -0.24 -7.59
N ALA A 49 -43.37 0.18 -7.39
CA ALA A 49 -42.96 1.59 -7.57
C ALA A 49 -42.05 1.82 -8.78
N VAL A 50 -41.34 0.80 -9.27
CA VAL A 50 -40.26 0.95 -10.27
C VAL A 50 -40.57 0.21 -11.57
N LEU A 51 -40.96 -1.06 -11.50
CA LEU A 51 -41.21 -1.91 -12.68
C LEU A 51 -42.42 -1.41 -13.49
N GLY A 52 -42.28 -1.43 -14.83
CA GLY A 52 -43.34 -1.05 -15.76
C GLY A 52 -43.52 0.45 -16.03
N LYS A 53 -42.70 1.33 -15.43
CA LYS A 53 -42.74 2.79 -15.68
C LYS A 53 -41.76 3.20 -16.78
N SER A 54 -42.24 3.93 -17.78
CA SER A 54 -41.42 4.43 -18.91
C SER A 54 -40.49 5.57 -18.53
N GLU A 55 -40.81 6.34 -17.48
CA GLU A 55 -39.92 7.32 -16.87
C GLU A 55 -39.90 7.17 -15.35
N LEU A 56 -38.70 6.91 -14.80
CA LEU A 56 -38.50 6.88 -13.35
C LEU A 56 -38.24 8.30 -12.84
N GLY A 57 -39.19 8.86 -12.09
CA GLY A 57 -38.92 9.97 -11.17
C GLY A 57 -38.38 9.44 -9.84
N ARG A 58 -37.91 10.33 -8.95
CA ARG A 58 -37.45 9.94 -7.62
C ARG A 58 -38.60 9.35 -6.80
N VAL A 59 -38.49 8.07 -6.47
CA VAL A 59 -39.46 7.32 -5.66
C VAL A 59 -38.75 6.70 -4.48
N ALA A 60 -39.38 6.74 -3.32
CA ALA A 60 -38.84 6.16 -2.10
C ALA A 60 -39.94 5.48 -1.28
N ALA A 61 -39.56 4.48 -0.52
CA ALA A 61 -40.38 3.83 0.48
C ALA A 61 -39.56 3.69 1.76
N GLU A 62 -40.20 3.96 2.88
CA GLU A 62 -39.57 3.90 4.20
C GLU A 62 -40.56 3.37 5.23
N ILE A 63 -40.03 2.83 6.32
CA ILE A 63 -40.81 2.53 7.53
C ILE A 63 -40.54 3.68 8.50
N CYS A 64 -41.61 4.39 8.89
CA CYS A 64 -41.47 5.53 9.79
C CYS A 64 -42.65 5.66 10.77
N GLY A 65 -42.34 5.83 12.05
CA GLY A 65 -43.31 6.07 13.14
C GLY A 65 -43.58 7.54 13.47
N GLY A 66 -43.07 8.51 12.71
CA GLY A 66 -43.14 9.95 13.03
C GLY A 66 -42.17 10.81 12.19
N GLU A 67 -41.39 11.68 12.84
CA GLU A 67 -40.20 12.32 12.21
C GLU A 67 -38.91 11.51 12.45
N ARG A 68 -38.94 10.58 13.42
CA ARG A 68 -37.83 9.72 13.81
C ARG A 68 -38.30 8.30 14.11
N THR A 69 -37.44 7.34 13.83
CA THR A 69 -37.58 5.91 14.17
C THR A 69 -36.22 5.45 14.72
N PRO A 70 -36.13 4.68 15.82
CA PRO A 70 -34.84 4.19 16.33
C PRO A 70 -34.01 3.60 15.19
N ASN A 71 -32.73 3.98 15.07
CA ASN A 71 -31.87 3.55 13.96
C ASN A 71 -31.96 2.03 13.67
N PRO A 72 -31.95 1.12 14.68
CA PRO A 72 -32.08 -0.31 14.44
C PRO A 72 -33.39 -0.74 13.76
N GLN A 73 -34.45 0.08 13.88
CA GLN A 73 -35.79 -0.12 13.33
C GLN A 73 -36.08 0.70 12.07
N THR A 74 -35.08 1.43 11.55
CA THR A 74 -35.25 2.23 10.34
C THR A 74 -35.05 1.37 9.09
N PHE A 75 -35.93 1.52 8.10
CA PHE A 75 -35.80 0.90 6.78
C PHE A 75 -36.13 1.94 5.73
N GLY A 76 -35.34 1.97 4.65
CA GLY A 76 -35.59 2.84 3.53
C GLY A 76 -35.03 2.28 2.22
N VAL A 77 -35.77 2.52 1.13
CA VAL A 77 -35.31 2.27 -0.23
C VAL A 77 -35.71 3.44 -1.10
N VAL A 78 -34.77 3.95 -1.90
CA VAL A 78 -34.99 5.06 -2.83
C VAL A 78 -34.43 4.70 -4.19
N ALA A 79 -35.17 5.01 -5.24
CA ALA A 79 -34.74 4.86 -6.63
C ALA A 79 -34.93 6.18 -7.38
N GLY A 80 -33.95 6.53 -8.20
CA GLY A 80 -33.94 7.75 -9.00
C GLY A 80 -32.93 7.66 -10.13
N ARG A 81 -32.61 8.79 -10.75
CA ARG A 81 -31.58 8.86 -11.80
C ARG A 81 -30.21 9.18 -11.20
N ALA A 82 -29.14 8.96 -11.96
CA ALA A 82 -27.78 9.27 -11.52
C ALA A 82 -27.58 10.78 -11.22
N GLU A 83 -28.37 11.64 -11.86
CA GLU A 83 -28.42 13.08 -11.56
C GLU A 83 -29.00 13.39 -10.17
N ASP A 84 -29.81 12.48 -9.60
CA ASP A 84 -30.37 12.58 -8.25
C ASP A 84 -29.44 11.96 -7.17
N LEU A 85 -28.23 11.52 -7.52
CA LEU A 85 -27.36 10.75 -6.62
C LEU A 85 -27.13 11.45 -5.27
N GLY A 86 -26.91 12.76 -5.28
CA GLY A 86 -26.71 13.53 -4.04
C GLY A 86 -27.95 13.54 -3.14
N ASP A 87 -29.16 13.50 -3.72
CA ASP A 87 -30.40 13.38 -2.95
C ASP A 87 -30.62 11.97 -2.41
N ILE A 88 -30.29 10.95 -3.20
CA ILE A 88 -30.36 9.54 -2.79
C ILE A 88 -29.39 9.31 -1.62
N GLN A 89 -28.16 9.85 -1.68
CA GLN A 89 -27.19 9.82 -0.60
C GLN A 89 -27.70 10.54 0.65
N ARG A 90 -28.35 11.70 0.50
CA ARG A 90 -29.00 12.40 1.62
C ARG A 90 -30.08 11.56 2.29
N SER A 91 -30.91 10.84 1.52
CA SER A 91 -31.94 9.95 2.09
C SER A 91 -31.33 8.82 2.91
N LEU A 92 -30.26 8.17 2.42
CA LEU A 92 -29.61 7.09 3.18
C LEU A 92 -28.91 7.60 4.43
N ARG A 93 -28.26 8.77 4.35
CA ARG A 93 -27.70 9.42 5.53
C ARG A 93 -28.79 9.74 6.57
N GLN A 94 -29.92 10.26 6.12
CA GLN A 94 -31.04 10.60 6.99
C GLN A 94 -31.59 9.35 7.70
N TRP A 95 -31.76 8.23 7.00
CA TRP A 95 -32.18 6.97 7.61
C TRP A 95 -31.13 6.42 8.59
N ASN A 96 -29.84 6.55 8.26
CA ASN A 96 -28.76 6.21 9.19
C ASN A 96 -28.76 7.09 10.45
N GLU A 97 -29.21 8.34 10.35
CA GLU A 97 -29.36 9.24 11.49
C GLU A 97 -30.74 9.11 12.16
N ALA A 98 -31.46 7.99 11.94
CA ALA A 98 -32.78 7.71 12.51
C ALA A 98 -33.89 8.69 12.07
N GLY A 99 -33.66 9.49 11.03
CA GLY A 99 -34.63 10.43 10.47
C GLY A 99 -35.42 9.84 9.30
N CYS A 100 -36.63 10.36 9.08
CA CYS A 100 -37.48 9.97 7.95
C CYS A 100 -37.52 11.06 6.86
N ILE A 101 -37.62 10.66 5.59
CA ILE A 101 -37.58 11.63 4.49
C ILE A 101 -38.80 12.57 4.53
N SER A 102 -38.56 13.86 4.28
CA SER A 102 -39.63 14.87 4.24
C SER A 102 -40.61 14.60 3.09
N ALA A 103 -41.89 14.40 3.43
CA ALA A 103 -42.84 13.73 2.54
C ALA A 103 -43.31 14.57 1.33
N PRO A 104 -43.38 13.97 0.12
CA PRO A 104 -44.08 14.54 -1.04
C PRO A 104 -45.61 14.35 -0.96
N ARG A 105 -46.36 15.10 -1.79
CA ARG A 105 -47.84 15.27 -1.72
C ARG A 105 -48.69 14.01 -1.96
N ASN A 106 -48.12 12.92 -2.47
CA ASN A 106 -48.84 11.69 -2.80
C ASN A 106 -48.26 10.51 -2.01
N ARG A 107 -48.97 10.05 -0.96
CA ARG A 107 -48.62 8.86 -0.19
C ARG A 107 -49.51 7.68 -0.58
N GLN A 108 -48.91 6.54 -0.88
CA GLN A 108 -49.57 5.24 -0.88
C GLN A 108 -48.84 4.36 0.15
N GLY A 109 -49.59 3.81 1.10
CA GLY A 109 -49.09 2.82 2.03
C GLY A 109 -49.58 1.43 1.62
N TRP A 110 -48.74 0.43 1.83
CA TRP A 110 -49.14 -0.97 1.81
C TRP A 110 -48.82 -1.62 3.15
N LYS A 111 -49.58 -2.66 3.51
CA LYS A 111 -49.35 -3.41 4.75
C LYS A 111 -48.40 -4.57 4.46
N GLN A 112 -47.33 -4.66 5.23
CA GLN A 112 -46.41 -5.80 5.23
C GLN A 112 -46.32 -6.40 6.64
N THR A 113 -46.11 -7.71 6.74
CA THR A 113 -45.69 -8.34 8.00
C THR A 113 -44.16 -8.29 8.08
N LEU A 114 -43.64 -7.83 9.22
CA LEU A 114 -42.21 -7.68 9.44
C LEU A 114 -41.75 -8.67 10.52
N GLN A 115 -40.69 -9.43 10.23
CA GLN A 115 -39.95 -10.16 11.26
C GLN A 115 -38.78 -9.28 11.70
N MET A 116 -38.82 -8.92 12.98
CA MET A 116 -37.79 -8.14 13.64
C MET A 116 -37.03 -9.05 14.60
N ILE A 117 -35.73 -8.83 14.68
CA ILE A 117 -34.89 -9.42 15.71
C ILE A 117 -35.32 -8.79 17.05
N PRO A 118 -35.70 -9.59 18.06
CA PRO A 118 -36.11 -9.06 19.35
C PRO A 118 -34.97 -8.24 19.95
N ALA A 119 -35.27 -7.03 20.38
CA ALA A 119 -34.38 -6.26 21.25
C ALA A 119 -35.02 -6.13 22.63
N THR A 120 -34.20 -6.18 23.66
CA THR A 120 -34.56 -5.67 24.99
C THR A 120 -34.52 -4.16 24.94
N ASP A 121 -35.67 -3.50 25.09
CA ASP A 121 -35.74 -2.04 25.21
C ASP A 121 -34.92 -1.58 26.42
N ILE A 122 -33.97 -0.67 26.19
CA ILE A 122 -33.40 0.16 27.25
C ILE A 122 -34.13 1.51 27.13
N ASP A 123 -35.00 1.80 28.10
CA ASP A 123 -35.76 3.04 28.14
C ASP A 123 -34.89 4.16 28.75
N VAL A 124 -34.21 4.94 27.90
CA VAL A 124 -33.49 6.14 28.35
C VAL A 124 -34.42 7.34 28.26
N GLY A 125 -35.19 7.58 29.32
CA GLY A 125 -36.05 8.75 29.45
C GLY A 125 -35.24 10.03 29.62
N VAL A 126 -35.10 10.84 28.57
CA VAL A 126 -34.52 12.19 28.69
C VAL A 126 -35.57 13.12 29.30
N ASN A 127 -35.51 13.32 30.62
CA ASN A 127 -36.29 14.36 31.27
C ASN A 127 -35.71 15.74 30.88
N SER A 128 -36.43 16.45 30.02
CA SER A 128 -36.09 17.81 29.59
C SER A 128 -36.32 18.78 30.76
N GLY A 129 -35.30 18.95 31.59
CA GLY A 129 -35.33 19.87 32.71
C GLY A 129 -34.13 19.68 33.63
N SER A 130 -32.91 19.86 33.13
CA SER A 130 -31.74 19.94 34.02
C SER A 130 -30.75 20.97 33.50
N THR A 131 -30.63 22.03 34.28
CA THR A 131 -29.61 23.06 34.22
C THR A 131 -28.25 22.38 34.31
N ILE A 132 -27.36 22.67 33.36
CA ILE A 132 -25.96 22.24 33.43
C ILE A 132 -25.35 22.84 34.71
N THR A 133 -25.13 21.98 35.70
CA THR A 133 -24.23 22.27 36.82
C THR A 133 -22.92 21.58 36.50
N THR A 134 -21.91 22.38 36.23
CA THR A 134 -20.52 21.93 36.15
C THR A 134 -20.08 21.47 37.54
N ALA A 135 -20.18 20.16 37.80
CA ALA A 135 -19.48 19.55 38.91
C ALA A 135 -18.05 19.23 38.47
N SER A 136 -17.10 19.95 39.04
CA SER A 136 -15.67 19.64 38.95
C SER A 136 -15.45 18.34 39.73
N ALA A 137 -15.01 17.28 39.06
CA ALA A 137 -14.54 16.08 39.73
C ALA A 137 -13.21 16.40 40.43
N ASN A 138 -13.30 16.74 41.71
CA ASN A 138 -12.16 16.59 42.61
C ASN A 138 -12.03 15.10 42.91
N THR A 139 -10.98 14.47 42.39
CA THR A 139 -10.52 13.14 42.81
C THR A 139 -10.08 13.21 44.28
N VAL A 140 -11.03 12.99 45.17
CA VAL A 140 -10.77 12.54 46.55
C VAL A 140 -10.95 11.03 46.50
N SER A 141 -9.97 10.25 46.94
CA SER A 141 -10.14 8.79 47.02
C SER A 141 -11.34 8.48 47.91
N ALA A 142 -12.45 8.03 47.34
CA ALA A 142 -13.48 7.38 48.12
C ALA A 142 -12.83 6.16 48.80
N ALA A 143 -13.17 5.92 50.07
CA ALA A 143 -12.72 4.70 50.71
C ALA A 143 -13.29 3.50 49.94
N VAL A 144 -12.50 2.45 49.73
CA VAL A 144 -13.00 1.19 49.16
C VAL A 144 -13.86 0.50 50.22
N CYS A 145 -15.06 0.08 49.85
CA CYS A 145 -15.98 -0.57 50.78
C CYS A 145 -15.56 -2.03 51.09
N GLU A 146 -15.96 -2.54 52.25
CA GLU A 146 -16.03 -3.99 52.44
C GLU A 146 -17.21 -4.51 51.63
N ALA A 147 -16.99 -5.52 50.78
CA ALA A 147 -18.00 -5.98 49.83
C ALA A 147 -18.36 -7.46 49.99
N ILE A 148 -19.58 -7.80 49.58
CA ILE A 148 -20.14 -9.14 49.61
C ILE A 148 -20.63 -9.55 48.21
N GLN A 149 -20.48 -10.83 47.86
CA GLN A 149 -21.01 -11.38 46.61
C GLN A 149 -22.37 -12.05 46.84
N ALA A 150 -23.32 -11.76 45.96
CA ALA A 150 -24.66 -12.36 45.98
C ALA A 150 -24.65 -13.81 45.45
N GLN A 151 -25.36 -14.68 46.15
CA GLN A 151 -25.56 -16.09 45.83
C GLN A 151 -26.88 -16.31 45.09
N PRO A 152 -27.05 -17.43 44.37
CA PRO A 152 -28.33 -17.76 43.72
C PRO A 152 -29.51 -17.74 44.71
N GLY A 153 -30.47 -16.85 44.47
CA GLY A 153 -31.66 -16.67 45.31
C GLY A 153 -31.53 -15.65 46.44
N ASP A 154 -30.36 -15.00 46.60
CA ASP A 154 -30.20 -13.89 47.54
C ASP A 154 -31.06 -12.69 47.10
N GLY A 155 -31.83 -12.13 48.04
CA GLY A 155 -32.40 -10.79 47.97
C GLY A 155 -31.67 -9.83 48.93
N CYS A 156 -31.98 -8.54 48.88
CA CYS A 156 -31.35 -7.54 49.76
C CYS A 156 -31.41 -7.87 51.25
N GLU A 157 -32.50 -8.46 51.75
CA GLU A 157 -32.61 -8.85 53.16
C GLU A 157 -31.52 -9.85 53.55
N ALA A 158 -31.27 -10.86 52.71
CA ALA A 158 -30.22 -11.86 52.94
C ALA A 158 -28.81 -11.24 52.84
N LEU A 159 -28.60 -10.27 51.94
CA LEU A 159 -27.32 -9.59 51.75
C LEU A 159 -27.04 -8.60 52.89
N ALA A 160 -28.02 -7.80 53.29
CA ALA A 160 -27.93 -6.84 54.41
C ALA A 160 -27.68 -7.57 55.74
N ASP A 161 -28.40 -8.66 56.01
CA ASP A 161 -28.18 -9.50 57.19
C ASP A 161 -26.76 -10.07 57.25
N ARG A 162 -26.22 -10.52 56.09
CA ARG A 162 -24.85 -11.04 55.99
C ARG A 162 -23.80 -9.94 56.13
N CYS A 163 -24.10 -8.72 55.69
CA CYS A 163 -23.29 -7.53 55.92
C CYS A 163 -23.39 -7.01 57.37
N GLY A 164 -24.40 -7.43 58.13
CA GLY A 164 -24.67 -6.94 59.49
C GLY A 164 -25.21 -5.51 59.53
N ILE A 165 -25.89 -5.08 58.48
CA ILE A 165 -26.45 -3.72 58.31
C ILE A 165 -27.95 -3.78 58.04
N THR A 166 -28.64 -2.64 58.17
CA THR A 166 -30.05 -2.52 57.80
C THR A 166 -30.21 -2.48 56.27
N ILE A 167 -31.41 -2.82 55.77
CA ILE A 167 -31.74 -2.71 54.33
C ILE A 167 -31.54 -1.26 53.84
N ASP A 168 -31.98 -0.27 54.62
CA ASP A 168 -31.78 1.15 54.31
C ASP A 168 -30.29 1.52 54.16
N GLU A 169 -29.42 0.95 54.98
CA GLU A 169 -27.97 1.13 54.86
C GLU A 169 -27.42 0.42 53.62
N PHE A 170 -27.88 -0.79 53.31
CA PHE A 170 -27.47 -1.55 52.13
C PHE A 170 -27.84 -0.82 50.83
N GLU A 171 -29.07 -0.32 50.74
CA GLU A 171 -29.54 0.49 49.59
C GLU A 171 -28.74 1.79 49.47
N ARG A 172 -28.43 2.44 50.60
CA ARG A 172 -27.60 3.67 50.62
C ARG A 172 -26.17 3.42 50.16
N PHE A 173 -25.57 2.29 50.51
CA PHE A 173 -24.21 1.93 50.09
C PHE A 173 -24.14 1.46 48.63
N ASN A 174 -25.26 1.02 48.06
CA ASN A 174 -25.32 0.46 46.70
C ASN A 174 -26.31 1.21 45.80
N PRO A 175 -26.13 2.53 45.59
CA PRO A 175 -27.03 3.30 44.74
C PRO A 175 -26.92 2.85 43.28
N ARG A 176 -28.04 2.56 42.62
CA ARG A 176 -28.08 2.32 41.16
C ARG A 176 -28.36 3.63 40.40
N PRO A 177 -27.74 3.83 39.22
CA PRO A 177 -28.18 4.86 38.28
C PRO A 177 -29.68 4.72 37.97
N ASP A 178 -30.34 5.82 37.63
CA ASP A 178 -31.73 5.87 37.13
C ASP A 178 -32.86 5.57 38.13
N GLY A 179 -32.56 5.50 39.44
CA GLY A 179 -33.59 5.35 40.49
C GLY A 179 -34.20 3.94 40.56
N ILE A 180 -33.54 2.96 39.95
CA ILE A 180 -33.91 1.54 40.02
C ILE A 180 -33.54 1.01 41.41
N ASP A 181 -34.47 0.30 42.03
CA ASP A 181 -34.27 -0.36 43.32
C ASP A 181 -33.22 -1.49 43.19
N VAL A 182 -32.12 -1.37 43.93
CA VAL A 182 -31.05 -2.39 43.97
C VAL A 182 -31.57 -3.75 44.47
N CYS A 183 -32.70 -3.76 45.16
CA CYS A 183 -33.34 -4.93 45.74
C CYS A 183 -34.31 -5.67 44.80
N ASN A 184 -34.52 -5.21 43.57
CA ASN A 184 -35.47 -5.83 42.65
C ASN A 184 -35.05 -5.83 41.16
N PRO A 185 -34.35 -6.87 40.68
CA PRO A 185 -33.73 -7.95 41.43
C PRO A 185 -32.24 -7.71 41.72
N THR A 186 -31.75 -8.36 42.77
CA THR A 186 -30.34 -8.68 42.98
C THR A 186 -29.93 -9.83 42.06
N PHE A 187 -28.72 -9.77 41.52
CA PHE A 187 -28.23 -10.79 40.58
C PHE A 187 -27.15 -11.65 41.23
N ALA A 188 -27.33 -12.97 41.13
CA ALA A 188 -26.32 -13.90 41.62
C ALA A 188 -24.98 -13.66 40.92
N GLY A 189 -23.90 -13.54 41.69
CA GLY A 189 -22.56 -13.23 41.20
C GLY A 189 -22.17 -11.75 41.30
N GLU A 190 -23.12 -10.82 41.42
CA GLU A 190 -22.82 -9.39 41.63
C GLU A 190 -22.25 -9.13 43.03
N HIS A 191 -21.43 -8.07 43.13
CA HIS A 191 -20.85 -7.60 44.37
C HIS A 191 -21.56 -6.35 44.87
N TYR A 192 -21.75 -6.25 46.18
CA TYR A 192 -22.42 -5.15 46.85
C TYR A 192 -21.61 -4.71 48.07
N CYS A 193 -21.57 -3.41 48.35
CA CYS A 193 -20.92 -2.81 49.49
C CYS A 193 -21.69 -3.06 50.80
N CYS A 194 -20.98 -3.54 51.83
CA CYS A 194 -21.42 -3.61 53.22
C CYS A 194 -21.05 -2.34 54.02
N THR A 195 -20.20 -1.46 53.49
CA THR A 195 -19.82 -0.18 54.10
C THR A 195 -19.89 0.95 53.08
N GLU A 196 -19.88 2.20 53.52
CA GLU A 196 -19.83 3.37 52.62
C GLU A 196 -18.52 3.42 51.85
N GLY A 197 -18.58 3.59 50.52
CA GLY A 197 -17.41 3.59 49.66
C GLY A 197 -17.69 3.06 48.26
N ASP A 198 -16.65 3.04 47.43
CA ASP A 198 -16.72 2.42 46.11
C ASP A 198 -16.46 0.90 46.23
N LEU A 199 -17.09 0.10 45.37
CA LEU A 199 -16.81 -1.33 45.29
C LEU A 199 -15.30 -1.59 45.05
N PRO A 200 -14.70 -2.60 45.70
CA PRO A 200 -13.36 -3.03 45.36
C PRO A 200 -13.25 -3.37 43.87
N ASP A 201 -12.10 -3.05 43.26
CA ASP A 201 -11.80 -3.53 41.92
C ASP A 201 -11.54 -5.04 41.94
N PHE A 202 -12.57 -5.81 41.61
CA PHE A 202 -12.51 -7.28 41.51
C PHE A 202 -11.93 -7.76 40.19
N SER A 203 -11.52 -6.85 39.31
CA SER A 203 -10.87 -7.21 38.06
C SER A 203 -9.44 -7.73 38.27
N PRO A 204 -8.85 -8.42 37.28
CA PRO A 204 -7.47 -8.84 37.35
C PRO A 204 -6.54 -7.69 37.70
N GLN A 205 -5.60 -7.93 38.61
CA GLN A 205 -4.61 -6.95 39.05
C GLN A 205 -3.31 -7.09 38.23
N PRO A 206 -2.53 -6.00 38.06
CA PRO A 206 -1.24 -6.03 37.38
C PRO A 206 -0.28 -7.03 38.03
N ASN A 207 0.68 -7.50 37.25
CA ASN A 207 1.79 -8.29 37.77
C ASN A 207 2.72 -7.40 38.63
N PRO A 208 3.51 -7.99 39.54
CA PRO A 208 4.43 -7.22 40.40
C PRO A 208 5.51 -6.43 39.66
N ASP A 209 5.78 -6.78 38.39
CA ASP A 209 6.73 -6.09 37.53
C ASP A 209 6.13 -4.88 36.79
N GLY A 210 4.86 -4.55 37.05
CA GLY A 210 4.15 -3.44 36.41
C GLY A 210 3.43 -3.81 35.12
N THR A 211 3.61 -5.02 34.59
CA THR A 211 2.93 -5.48 33.37
C THR A 211 1.48 -5.84 33.63
N CYS A 212 0.64 -5.67 32.63
CA CYS A 212 -0.77 -6.02 32.74
C CYS A 212 -0.99 -7.54 32.78
N LYS A 213 -2.16 -7.95 33.29
CA LYS A 213 -2.63 -9.33 33.20
C LYS A 213 -3.01 -9.65 31.76
N ARG A 214 -2.05 -10.23 31.04
CA ARG A 214 -2.22 -10.64 29.64
C ARG A 214 -3.30 -11.71 29.49
N TYR A 215 -4.15 -11.53 28.48
CA TYR A 215 -5.05 -12.54 27.93
C TYR A 215 -4.85 -12.70 26.43
N THR A 216 -5.16 -13.87 25.89
CA THR A 216 -5.11 -14.14 24.44
C THR A 216 -6.51 -14.43 23.97
N ILE A 217 -7.01 -13.62 23.04
CA ILE A 217 -8.38 -13.71 22.53
C ILE A 217 -8.63 -15.09 21.93
N GLN A 218 -9.69 -15.75 22.39
CA GLN A 218 -10.13 -17.06 21.92
C GLN A 218 -11.26 -16.91 20.89
N PRO A 219 -11.55 -17.97 20.11
CA PRO A 219 -12.80 -18.04 19.37
C PRO A 219 -14.01 -17.80 20.29
N ASP A 220 -15.01 -17.07 19.78
CA ASP A 220 -16.25 -16.70 20.48
C ASP A 220 -16.10 -15.76 21.69
N ASP A 221 -14.93 -15.12 21.84
CA ASP A 221 -14.78 -14.03 22.79
C ASP A 221 -15.40 -12.72 22.25
N ASN A 222 -16.00 -11.97 23.17
CA ASN A 222 -16.37 -10.56 22.98
C ASN A 222 -16.14 -9.84 24.31
N CYS A 223 -16.06 -8.51 24.30
CA CYS A 223 -15.76 -7.76 25.51
C CYS A 223 -16.80 -7.98 26.61
N SER A 224 -18.09 -8.11 26.29
CA SER A 224 -19.12 -8.33 27.31
C SER A 224 -18.89 -9.64 28.08
N LYS A 225 -18.59 -10.74 27.36
CA LYS A 225 -18.28 -12.04 27.97
C LYS A 225 -16.99 -12.00 28.78
N LEU A 226 -15.97 -11.30 28.30
CA LEU A 226 -14.74 -11.08 29.05
C LEU A 226 -14.99 -10.24 30.30
N GLY A 227 -15.82 -9.20 30.19
CA GLY A 227 -16.24 -8.34 31.28
C GLY A 227 -16.96 -9.11 32.38
N GLU A 228 -17.95 -9.93 32.02
CA GLU A 228 -18.64 -10.83 32.95
C GLU A 228 -17.68 -11.82 33.63
N THR A 229 -16.76 -12.41 32.86
CA THR A 229 -15.81 -13.41 33.37
C THR A 229 -14.80 -12.80 34.34
N TYR A 230 -14.38 -11.56 34.11
CA TYR A 230 -13.29 -10.91 34.81
C TYR A 230 -13.72 -9.69 35.62
N ASN A 231 -15.01 -9.52 35.89
CA ASN A 231 -15.57 -8.40 36.66
C ASN A 231 -15.12 -7.02 36.13
N MET A 232 -15.31 -6.80 34.84
CA MET A 232 -15.05 -5.51 34.19
C MET A 232 -16.22 -5.11 33.28
N ASP A 233 -16.38 -3.83 33.01
CA ASP A 233 -17.19 -3.36 31.91
C ASP A 233 -16.37 -3.19 30.61
N ASN A 234 -17.06 -2.92 29.50
CA ASN A 234 -16.40 -2.73 28.21
C ASN A 234 -15.52 -1.49 28.18
N GLU A 235 -15.87 -0.42 28.91
CA GLU A 235 -15.10 0.83 28.94
C GLU A 235 -13.75 0.61 29.63
N GLN A 236 -13.73 -0.18 30.71
CA GLN A 236 -12.51 -0.60 31.38
C GLN A 236 -11.62 -1.44 30.47
N ILE A 237 -12.19 -2.35 29.68
CA ILE A 237 -11.41 -3.14 28.70
C ILE A 237 -10.81 -2.23 27.63
N GLU A 238 -11.60 -1.28 27.09
CA GLU A 238 -11.11 -0.29 26.13
C GLU A 238 -9.96 0.54 26.71
N GLU A 239 -10.14 1.10 27.92
CA GLU A 239 -9.14 1.93 28.59
C GLU A 239 -7.82 1.18 28.80
N ARG A 240 -7.90 -0.07 29.27
CA ARG A 240 -6.73 -0.92 29.54
C ARG A 240 -5.96 -1.29 28.28
N ASN A 241 -6.57 -1.16 27.10
CA ASN A 241 -5.97 -1.57 25.82
C ASN A 241 -5.64 -0.43 24.87
N LYS A 242 -5.78 0.84 25.29
CA LYS A 242 -5.37 2.00 24.49
C LYS A 242 -3.93 1.97 24.00
N ASN A 243 -3.03 1.34 24.76
CA ASN A 243 -1.62 1.19 24.38
C ASN A 243 -1.27 -0.22 23.90
N THR A 244 -2.24 -1.12 23.80
CA THR A 244 -2.02 -2.49 23.36
C THR A 244 -1.91 -2.53 21.84
N TRP A 245 -0.82 -3.13 21.34
CA TRP A 245 -0.58 -3.25 19.91
C TRP A 245 -1.73 -3.93 19.16
N GLY A 246 -2.24 -3.28 18.12
CA GLY A 246 -3.30 -3.81 17.26
C GLY A 246 -4.69 -3.81 17.89
N TRP A 247 -4.92 -3.10 18.99
CA TRP A 247 -6.23 -3.02 19.64
C TRP A 247 -7.23 -2.22 18.80
N MET A 248 -8.17 -2.90 18.14
CA MET A 248 -9.20 -2.29 17.29
C MET A 248 -10.52 -2.02 18.02
N GLY A 249 -10.56 -2.25 19.33
CA GLY A 249 -11.73 -1.99 20.17
C GLY A 249 -12.63 -3.21 20.35
N CYS A 250 -13.55 -3.10 21.30
CA CYS A 250 -14.50 -4.13 21.69
C CYS A 250 -15.48 -4.54 20.59
N GLY A 251 -15.67 -3.68 19.59
CA GLY A 251 -16.43 -3.99 18.39
C GLY A 251 -15.73 -4.98 17.44
N TYR A 252 -14.42 -5.17 17.57
CA TYR A 252 -13.63 -6.01 16.67
C TYR A 252 -12.44 -6.67 17.38
N LEU A 253 -12.69 -7.84 17.99
CA LEU A 253 -11.64 -8.64 18.63
C LEU A 253 -10.91 -9.53 17.63
N VAL A 254 -9.59 -9.38 17.52
CA VAL A 254 -8.74 -10.22 16.66
C VAL A 254 -8.34 -11.49 17.42
N ILE A 255 -8.81 -12.65 16.95
CA ILE A 255 -8.48 -13.95 17.54
C ILE A 255 -6.96 -14.16 17.60
N GLY A 256 -6.46 -14.64 18.74
CA GLY A 256 -5.03 -14.85 18.97
C GLY A 256 -4.23 -13.60 19.32
N SER A 257 -4.83 -12.40 19.20
CA SER A 257 -4.19 -11.17 19.70
C SER A 257 -4.08 -11.19 21.23
N ARG A 258 -3.10 -10.45 21.75
CA ARG A 258 -2.83 -10.37 23.20
C ARG A 258 -3.32 -9.03 23.71
N ILE A 259 -4.13 -9.07 24.76
CA ILE A 259 -4.75 -7.90 25.38
C ILE A 259 -4.45 -7.83 26.87
N CYS A 260 -4.69 -6.66 27.45
CA CYS A 260 -4.63 -6.41 28.88
C CYS A 260 -6.02 -6.54 29.51
N LEU A 261 -6.12 -7.38 30.55
CA LEU A 261 -7.29 -7.46 31.42
C LEU A 261 -7.08 -6.74 32.76
N SER A 262 -5.94 -6.10 32.96
CA SER A 262 -5.66 -5.22 34.11
C SER A 262 -5.03 -3.92 33.61
N ILE A 263 -4.92 -2.93 34.49
CA ILE A 263 -3.98 -1.82 34.30
C ILE A 263 -2.53 -2.35 34.22
N GLY A 264 -1.61 -1.56 33.67
CA GLY A 264 -0.19 -1.89 33.57
C GLY A 264 0.32 -1.91 32.13
N ASP A 265 1.61 -2.20 31.98
CA ASP A 265 2.28 -2.15 30.67
C ASP A 265 1.80 -3.30 29.76
N PRO A 266 1.54 -3.02 28.46
CA PRO A 266 1.02 -4.01 27.53
C PRO A 266 2.05 -5.08 27.19
N PRO A 267 1.61 -6.29 26.84
CA PRO A 267 2.51 -7.37 26.44
C PRO A 267 3.07 -7.11 25.03
N MET A 268 4.21 -7.74 24.71
CA MET A 268 4.61 -7.92 23.32
C MET A 268 3.48 -8.58 22.50
N PRO A 269 3.20 -8.08 21.28
CA PRO A 269 2.13 -8.64 20.46
C PRO A 269 2.40 -10.10 20.11
N ALA A 270 1.33 -10.83 19.75
CA ALA A 270 1.46 -12.20 19.30
C ALA A 270 2.15 -12.24 17.92
N ALA A 271 3.10 -13.17 17.75
CA ALA A 271 3.77 -13.33 16.47
C ALA A 271 2.81 -13.82 15.39
N ILE A 272 2.94 -13.27 14.18
CA ILE A 272 2.25 -13.74 12.98
C ILE A 272 3.24 -14.63 12.23
N SER A 273 2.87 -15.88 11.97
CA SER A 273 3.82 -16.92 11.51
C SER A 273 4.55 -16.59 10.20
N ASN A 274 3.93 -15.83 9.31
CA ASN A 274 4.48 -15.42 8.01
C ASN A 274 4.87 -13.94 7.96
N ALA A 275 4.86 -13.21 9.09
CA ALA A 275 5.29 -11.81 9.09
C ALA A 275 6.80 -11.71 8.87
N ILE A 276 7.20 -10.79 7.99
CA ILE A 276 8.59 -10.48 7.65
C ILE A 276 9.06 -9.12 8.20
N CYS A 277 8.11 -8.25 8.58
CA CYS A 277 8.33 -6.93 9.16
C CYS A 277 7.47 -6.68 10.39
N GLY A 278 7.77 -5.59 11.11
CA GLY A 278 7.01 -5.13 12.27
C GLY A 278 7.27 -5.94 13.56
N PRO A 279 6.62 -5.57 14.67
CA PRO A 279 6.84 -6.20 15.98
C PRO A 279 6.28 -7.62 16.09
N GLN A 280 5.42 -8.03 15.16
CA GLN A 280 4.82 -9.37 15.11
C GLN A 280 5.63 -10.37 14.30
N LYS A 281 6.77 -9.96 13.71
CA LYS A 281 7.72 -10.88 13.08
C LYS A 281 8.17 -11.96 14.08
N PRO A 282 8.17 -13.26 13.71
CA PRO A 282 8.62 -14.32 14.61
C PRO A 282 10.06 -14.10 15.08
N GLY A 283 10.29 -14.27 16.39
CA GLY A 283 11.61 -14.11 17.00
C GLY A 283 11.98 -12.67 17.38
N THR A 284 11.07 -11.70 17.21
CA THR A 284 11.29 -10.30 17.63
C THR A 284 11.55 -10.24 19.14
N PRO A 285 12.70 -9.71 19.59
CA PRO A 285 12.99 -9.52 21.00
C PRO A 285 12.13 -8.42 21.61
N HIS A 286 11.96 -8.46 22.92
CA HIS A 286 11.35 -7.35 23.65
C HIS A 286 12.27 -6.12 23.57
N PRO A 287 11.79 -4.94 23.15
CA PRO A 287 12.59 -3.72 23.13
C PRO A 287 12.82 -3.18 24.55
N ASP A 288 13.80 -2.29 24.72
CA ASP A 288 13.98 -1.60 26.01
C ASP A 288 12.84 -0.60 26.28
N ASP A 289 12.29 0.01 25.22
CA ASP A 289 11.12 0.90 25.26
C ASP A 289 9.99 0.34 24.38
N MET A 290 8.81 0.11 24.96
CA MET A 290 7.64 -0.39 24.24
C MET A 290 7.05 0.64 23.26
N ASN A 291 7.43 1.90 23.34
CA ASN A 291 7.07 2.90 22.33
C ASN A 291 7.79 2.66 20.99
N ASP A 292 8.89 1.89 20.98
CA ASP A 292 9.67 1.60 19.77
C ASP A 292 9.12 0.44 18.93
N LEU A 293 8.01 -0.20 19.35
CA LEU A 293 7.42 -1.34 18.64
C LEU A 293 7.22 -1.08 17.13
N ILE A 294 6.82 0.14 16.78
CA ILE A 294 6.59 0.55 15.39
C ILE A 294 7.85 0.52 14.52
N ASN A 295 9.03 0.67 15.13
CA ASN A 295 10.32 0.72 14.45
C ASN A 295 11.00 -0.66 14.36
N LEU A 296 10.43 -1.69 14.96
CA LEU A 296 11.01 -3.03 14.97
C LEU A 296 10.86 -3.71 13.61
N ASN A 297 11.96 -4.32 13.15
CA ASN A 297 12.02 -5.08 11.89
C ASN A 297 11.47 -4.29 10.69
N PRO A 298 12.09 -3.15 10.31
CA PRO A 298 11.65 -2.40 9.14
C PRO A 298 11.78 -3.23 7.87
N CYS A 299 10.94 -2.93 6.88
CA CYS A 299 11.09 -3.50 5.55
C CYS A 299 12.39 -3.03 4.88
N PRO A 300 13.02 -3.85 4.03
CA PRO A 300 14.11 -3.40 3.15
C PRO A 300 13.70 -2.15 2.39
N LEU A 301 14.64 -1.23 2.17
CA LEU A 301 14.40 0.05 1.49
C LEU A 301 13.35 0.96 2.17
N LYS A 302 12.98 0.69 3.44
CA LYS A 302 11.93 1.42 4.16
C LYS A 302 10.60 1.45 3.39
N THR A 303 10.29 0.36 2.72
CA THR A 303 8.95 0.16 2.12
C THR A 303 7.91 -0.05 3.21
N CYS A 304 6.63 0.03 2.85
CA CYS A 304 5.54 -0.01 3.81
C CYS A 304 5.41 -1.40 4.42
N CYS A 305 5.27 -1.46 5.75
CA CYS A 305 4.90 -2.68 6.46
C CYS A 305 3.40 -2.62 6.75
N ASN A 306 2.63 -3.58 6.23
CA ASN A 306 1.19 -3.66 6.48
C ASN A 306 0.86 -4.38 7.80
N VAL A 307 -0.41 -4.39 8.22
CA VAL A 307 -0.84 -5.01 9.49
C VAL A 307 -0.60 -6.51 9.58
N TRP A 308 -0.43 -7.16 8.42
CA TRP A 308 -0.13 -8.59 8.30
C TRP A 308 1.38 -8.88 8.33
N GLY A 309 2.20 -7.86 8.56
CA GLY A 309 3.66 -7.95 8.61
C GLY A 309 4.30 -8.22 7.26
N GLN A 310 3.69 -7.77 6.15
CA GLN A 310 4.22 -7.89 4.79
C GLN A 310 4.75 -6.55 4.29
N CYS A 311 5.78 -6.60 3.44
CA CYS A 311 6.41 -5.44 2.84
C CYS A 311 5.90 -5.18 1.43
N GLY A 312 5.62 -3.92 1.09
CA GLY A 312 5.26 -3.53 -0.27
C GLY A 312 5.30 -2.02 -0.50
N ILE A 313 5.11 -1.62 -1.76
CA ILE A 313 5.25 -0.23 -2.23
C ILE A 313 3.95 0.36 -2.81
N THR A 314 2.91 -0.46 -2.94
CA THR A 314 1.62 -0.05 -3.50
C THR A 314 0.65 0.38 -2.40
N GLU A 315 -0.47 0.98 -2.80
CA GLU A 315 -1.55 1.37 -1.87
C GLU A 315 -2.02 0.22 -0.97
N GLU A 316 -1.99 -1.03 -1.45
CA GLU A 316 -2.37 -2.21 -0.67
C GLU A 316 -1.55 -2.35 0.63
N PHE A 317 -0.29 -1.93 0.60
CA PHE A 317 0.62 -2.01 1.74
C PHE A 317 0.80 -0.67 2.45
N CYS A 318 0.63 0.43 1.73
CA CYS A 318 1.03 1.76 2.18
C CYS A 318 -0.12 2.63 2.71
N THR A 319 -1.37 2.21 2.56
CA THR A 319 -2.53 3.00 2.98
C THR A 319 -2.59 3.13 4.50
N GLU A 320 -2.52 4.36 5.00
CA GLU A 320 -2.81 4.66 6.41
C GLU A 320 -4.30 4.51 6.68
N ALA A 321 -4.65 3.67 7.65
CA ALA A 321 -6.03 3.44 8.05
C ALA A 321 -6.11 3.29 9.56
N PRO A 322 -5.72 4.31 10.35
CA PRO A 322 -5.66 4.19 11.81
C PRO A 322 -7.04 3.89 12.41
N SER A 323 -7.08 3.04 13.43
CA SER A 323 -8.31 2.75 14.18
C SER A 323 -8.74 3.95 15.04
N ASP A 324 -10.05 4.06 15.29
CA ASP A 324 -10.62 5.07 16.20
C ASP A 324 -10.16 4.91 17.66
N THR A 325 -9.62 3.74 18.02
CA THR A 325 -9.06 3.49 19.37
C THR A 325 -7.77 4.26 19.64
N GLY A 326 -7.05 4.67 18.59
CA GLY A 326 -5.74 5.31 18.69
C GLY A 326 -4.61 4.38 19.16
N ALA A 327 -4.85 3.07 19.27
CA ALA A 327 -3.85 2.13 19.74
C ALA A 327 -2.74 1.89 18.70
N PRO A 328 -1.49 1.64 19.15
CA PRO A 328 -0.36 1.48 18.23
C PRO A 328 -0.56 0.27 17.31
N GLY A 329 -0.31 0.44 16.01
CA GLY A 329 -0.49 -0.62 15.02
C GLY A 329 -1.94 -1.06 14.79
N ALA A 330 -2.93 -0.39 15.41
CA ALA A 330 -4.34 -0.66 15.18
C ALA A 330 -4.84 0.06 13.93
N VAL A 331 -5.62 -0.65 13.13
CA VAL A 331 -6.21 -0.13 11.90
C VAL A 331 -7.72 -0.29 11.89
N ILE A 332 -8.38 0.41 10.96
CA ILE A 332 -9.79 0.23 10.68
C ILE A 332 -10.05 -1.26 10.36
N PRO A 333 -10.99 -1.93 11.06
CA PRO A 333 -11.30 -3.32 10.80
C PRO A 333 -11.56 -3.62 9.33
N GLY A 334 -10.93 -4.68 8.81
CA GLY A 334 -11.05 -5.10 7.41
C GLY A 334 -10.16 -4.35 6.42
N SER A 335 -9.38 -3.35 6.86
CA SER A 335 -8.34 -2.71 6.06
C SER A 335 -7.06 -3.53 6.04
N ASN A 336 -6.30 -3.47 4.94
CA ASN A 336 -4.94 -4.00 4.87
C ASN A 336 -3.92 -3.12 5.62
N GLY A 337 -4.24 -1.84 5.84
CA GLY A 337 -3.61 -0.86 6.73
C GLY A 337 -2.08 -0.90 6.89
N CYS A 338 -1.43 0.24 6.76
CA CYS A 338 -0.01 0.36 7.02
C CYS A 338 0.29 0.62 8.51
N ILE A 339 1.30 -0.06 9.06
CA ILE A 339 1.78 0.13 10.44
C ILE A 339 3.12 0.87 10.52
N SER A 340 3.96 0.86 9.48
CA SER A 340 5.21 1.63 9.47
C SER A 340 5.69 1.97 8.06
N SER A 341 6.43 3.08 7.95
CA SER A 341 6.91 3.63 6.67
C SER A 341 5.78 3.84 5.66
N CYS A 342 4.65 4.36 6.10
CA CYS A 342 3.42 4.47 5.32
C CYS A 342 3.47 5.57 4.26
N GLY A 343 2.43 5.61 3.42
CA GLY A 343 2.30 6.56 2.32
C GLY A 343 3.10 6.15 1.08
N ILE A 344 2.65 6.65 -0.07
CA ILE A 344 3.23 6.42 -1.40
C ILE A 344 3.85 7.70 -1.99
N ASP A 345 3.97 8.74 -1.17
CA ASP A 345 4.49 10.03 -1.62
C ASP A 345 6.00 9.93 -1.89
N ILE A 346 6.46 10.68 -2.89
CA ILE A 346 7.88 10.88 -3.17
C ILE A 346 8.47 11.79 -2.11
N VAL A 347 9.54 11.36 -1.45
CA VAL A 347 10.26 12.18 -0.47
C VAL A 347 11.20 13.12 -1.23
N ASN A 348 10.84 14.40 -1.28
CA ASN A 348 11.53 15.37 -2.13
C ASN A 348 12.54 16.24 -1.36
N ASN A 349 13.48 16.85 -2.09
CA ASN A 349 14.39 17.85 -1.54
C ASN A 349 13.69 19.21 -1.43
N ASN A 350 14.11 20.02 -0.46
CA ASN A 350 13.59 21.37 -0.27
C ASN A 350 13.98 22.33 -1.41
N GLU A 351 15.14 22.11 -2.03
CA GLU A 351 15.69 22.97 -3.08
C GLU A 351 15.87 22.17 -4.38
N PRO A 352 15.67 22.80 -5.55
CA PRO A 352 15.96 22.17 -6.84
C PRO A 352 17.46 21.86 -6.99
N PRO A 353 17.83 20.88 -7.83
CA PRO A 353 19.23 20.59 -8.11
C PRO A 353 19.89 21.82 -8.77
N PRO A 354 21.19 22.06 -8.53
CA PRO A 354 21.90 23.22 -9.10
C PRO A 354 21.92 23.21 -10.63
N ARG A 355 21.72 22.03 -11.22
CA ARG A 355 21.61 21.82 -12.66
C ARG A 355 20.80 20.56 -12.92
N PHE A 356 19.91 20.63 -13.91
CA PHE A 356 19.19 19.48 -14.42
C PHE A 356 20.07 18.71 -15.41
N MET A 357 20.43 17.47 -15.07
CA MET A 357 21.24 16.60 -15.91
C MET A 357 20.40 16.02 -17.04
N LYS A 358 21.04 15.92 -18.22
CA LYS A 358 20.52 15.19 -19.37
C LYS A 358 21.58 14.18 -19.77
N VAL A 359 21.36 12.93 -19.39
CA VAL A 359 22.22 11.80 -19.70
C VAL A 359 21.71 11.13 -20.97
N GLY A 360 22.60 10.69 -21.84
CA GLY A 360 22.27 9.83 -22.97
C GLY A 360 23.24 8.68 -23.06
N TYR A 361 22.72 7.46 -23.00
CA TYR A 361 23.45 6.25 -23.32
C TYR A 361 23.56 6.11 -24.84
N PHE A 362 24.77 5.91 -25.33
CA PHE A 362 25.06 5.58 -26.72
C PHE A 362 25.46 4.12 -26.80
N GLU A 363 24.64 3.32 -27.47
CA GLU A 363 24.95 1.92 -27.76
C GLU A 363 26.09 1.90 -28.79
N ALA A 364 27.32 1.63 -28.34
CA ALA A 364 28.49 1.62 -29.21
C ALA A 364 28.44 0.50 -30.26
N TRP A 365 27.65 -0.55 -30.00
CA TRP A 365 27.34 -1.63 -30.93
C TRP A 365 26.20 -1.30 -31.91
N ASN A 366 25.60 -0.10 -31.88
CA ASN A 366 24.52 0.24 -32.81
C ASN A 366 24.85 0.04 -34.32
N PRO A 367 26.11 0.15 -34.80
CA PRO A 367 26.47 -0.20 -36.18
C PRO A 367 26.23 -1.67 -36.56
N ASP A 368 26.14 -2.57 -35.59
CA ASP A 368 25.89 -4.00 -35.82
C ASP A 368 24.44 -4.29 -36.25
N ARG A 369 23.52 -3.34 -36.01
CA ARG A 369 22.15 -3.43 -36.52
C ARG A 369 22.15 -3.41 -38.05
N PRO A 370 21.15 -3.97 -38.76
CA PRO A 370 21.10 -3.87 -40.21
C PRO A 370 20.75 -2.45 -40.73
N CYS A 371 20.22 -1.56 -39.89
CA CYS A 371 19.78 -0.22 -40.28
C CYS A 371 19.58 0.72 -39.07
N LEU A 372 19.22 1.98 -39.36
CA LEU A 372 18.95 3.04 -38.36
C LEU A 372 20.14 3.34 -37.44
N HIS A 373 21.34 3.25 -37.98
CA HIS A 373 22.56 3.65 -37.28
C HIS A 373 22.56 5.14 -36.98
N ILE A 374 23.02 5.50 -35.79
CA ILE A 374 23.36 6.88 -35.47
C ILE A 374 24.87 7.00 -35.38
N HIS A 375 25.41 7.96 -36.12
CA HIS A 375 26.82 8.29 -35.99
C HIS A 375 27.03 9.12 -34.71
N LEU A 376 28.12 8.87 -34.00
CA LEU A 376 28.41 9.53 -32.72
C LEU A 376 28.48 11.05 -32.84
N SER A 377 28.82 11.57 -34.02
CA SER A 377 28.79 13.01 -34.32
C SER A 377 27.43 13.66 -34.07
N TRP A 378 26.32 12.90 -34.09
CA TRP A 378 25.02 13.42 -33.71
C TRP A 378 25.00 13.89 -32.26
N LEU A 379 25.67 13.18 -31.35
CA LEU A 379 25.80 13.58 -29.94
C LEU A 379 26.53 14.90 -29.77
N PHE A 380 27.41 15.30 -30.70
CA PHE A 380 28.08 16.60 -30.66
C PHE A 380 27.09 17.78 -30.75
N ALA A 381 25.91 17.57 -31.33
CA ALA A 381 24.90 18.60 -31.57
C ALA A 381 23.73 18.57 -30.56
N THR A 382 23.77 17.68 -29.57
CA THR A 382 22.68 17.53 -28.59
C THR A 382 22.90 18.40 -27.36
N ASP A 383 21.80 18.76 -26.68
CA ASP A 383 21.83 19.42 -25.38
C ASP A 383 22.12 18.46 -24.22
N ARG A 384 22.47 17.19 -24.52
CA ARG A 384 22.85 16.18 -23.53
C ARG A 384 24.20 16.51 -22.95
N LEU A 385 24.18 16.65 -21.65
CA LEU A 385 25.25 17.19 -20.83
C LEU A 385 26.23 16.10 -20.39
N HIS A 386 25.75 14.86 -20.34
CA HIS A 386 26.45 13.65 -19.94
C HIS A 386 26.23 12.61 -21.02
N LYS A 387 27.32 12.14 -21.62
CA LYS A 387 27.29 11.20 -22.74
C LYS A 387 27.96 9.92 -22.26
N HIS A 388 27.19 8.85 -22.16
CA HIS A 388 27.64 7.56 -21.69
C HIS A 388 28.00 6.70 -22.90
N PHE A 389 29.22 6.18 -22.93
CA PHE A 389 29.63 5.14 -23.87
C PHE A 389 29.22 3.78 -23.28
N ALA A 390 28.17 3.17 -23.84
CA ALA A 390 27.73 1.82 -23.47
C ALA A 390 28.23 0.82 -24.52
N PHE A 391 29.01 -0.20 -24.17
CA PHE A 391 29.72 -0.38 -22.90
C PHE A 391 31.17 -0.73 -23.19
N ALA A 392 32.07 -0.40 -22.27
CA ALA A 392 33.35 -1.08 -22.19
C ALA A 392 33.19 -2.39 -21.42
N GLY A 393 33.88 -3.42 -21.89
CA GLY A 393 34.04 -4.69 -21.20
C GLY A 393 35.10 -4.63 -20.10
N ILE A 394 35.08 -5.66 -19.27
CA ILE A 394 36.10 -5.92 -18.25
C ILE A 394 36.51 -7.38 -18.40
N THR A 395 37.81 -7.65 -18.42
CA THR A 395 38.35 -9.02 -18.49
C THR A 395 38.31 -9.72 -17.13
N GLU A 396 38.54 -11.03 -17.09
CA GLU A 396 38.67 -11.81 -15.84
C GLU A 396 39.80 -11.28 -14.92
N ASP A 397 40.80 -10.62 -15.51
CA ASP A 397 41.91 -9.99 -14.80
C ASP A 397 41.60 -8.54 -14.36
N PHE A 398 40.36 -8.10 -14.53
CA PHE A 398 39.84 -6.76 -14.23
C PHE A 398 40.51 -5.63 -15.04
N GLU A 399 41.08 -5.93 -16.21
CA GLU A 399 41.52 -4.93 -17.19
C GLU A 399 40.33 -4.47 -18.05
N VAL A 400 40.33 -3.20 -18.47
CA VAL A 400 39.32 -2.65 -19.38
C VAL A 400 39.53 -3.20 -20.79
N ASP A 401 38.45 -3.68 -21.42
CA ASP A 401 38.42 -4.16 -22.80
C ASP A 401 37.42 -3.34 -23.62
N LEU A 402 37.84 -2.81 -24.76
CA LEU A 402 36.96 -2.05 -25.66
C LEU A 402 36.14 -2.96 -26.60
N LEU A 403 36.30 -4.28 -26.52
CA LEU A 403 35.52 -5.25 -27.30
C LEU A 403 35.60 -5.03 -28.82
N GLY A 404 36.74 -4.50 -29.29
CA GLY A 404 36.96 -4.14 -30.70
C GLY A 404 36.31 -2.83 -31.15
N LEU A 405 35.82 -2.01 -30.22
CA LEU A 405 35.16 -0.71 -30.48
C LEU A 405 36.15 0.47 -30.47
N ASP A 406 37.44 0.21 -30.68
CA ASP A 406 38.52 1.21 -30.59
C ASP A 406 38.26 2.46 -31.45
N ASP A 407 37.85 2.28 -32.71
CA ASP A 407 37.58 3.40 -33.63
C ASP A 407 36.43 4.29 -33.12
N ILE A 408 35.36 3.69 -32.61
CA ILE A 408 34.19 4.40 -32.06
C ILE A 408 34.58 5.10 -30.75
N PHE A 409 35.43 4.46 -29.94
CA PHE A 409 35.94 5.04 -28.70
C PHE A 409 36.87 6.25 -28.95
N GLU A 410 37.70 6.22 -30.00
CA GLU A 410 38.49 7.39 -30.43
C GLU A 410 37.59 8.57 -30.82
N GLU A 411 36.49 8.31 -31.54
CA GLU A 411 35.50 9.34 -31.85
C GLU A 411 34.81 9.89 -30.59
N PHE A 412 34.52 9.03 -29.62
CA PHE A 412 33.93 9.43 -28.34
C PHE A 412 34.83 10.35 -27.55
N LYS A 413 36.14 10.05 -27.51
CA LYS A 413 37.13 10.95 -26.90
C LYS A 413 37.22 12.30 -27.61
N ALA A 414 36.87 12.38 -28.90
CA ALA A 414 36.86 13.61 -29.67
C ALA A 414 35.69 14.56 -29.31
N ILE A 415 34.68 14.12 -28.56
CA ILE A 415 33.62 15.00 -28.05
C ILE A 415 34.25 16.14 -27.23
N ARG A 416 33.81 17.39 -27.49
CA ARG A 416 34.28 18.60 -26.77
C ARG A 416 33.22 19.27 -25.90
N ILE A 417 31.95 18.92 -26.08
CA ILE A 417 30.81 19.52 -25.37
C ILE A 417 30.18 18.46 -24.47
N GLY A 418 30.03 18.77 -23.18
CA GLY A 418 29.50 17.85 -22.18
C GLY A 418 30.58 16.92 -21.60
N LYS A 419 30.13 16.06 -20.69
CA LYS A 419 30.95 15.08 -19.96
C LYS A 419 30.97 13.76 -20.72
N ARG A 420 32.16 13.18 -20.90
CA ARG A 420 32.36 11.84 -21.49
C ARG A 420 32.49 10.82 -20.37
N ILE A 421 31.49 9.97 -20.21
CA ILE A 421 31.42 8.94 -19.18
C ILE A 421 31.58 7.58 -19.84
N LEU A 422 32.47 6.74 -19.30
CA LEU A 422 32.59 5.35 -19.74
C LEU A 422 31.74 4.47 -18.84
N SER A 423 30.76 3.78 -19.44
CA SER A 423 29.90 2.85 -18.71
C SER A 423 30.44 1.43 -18.82
N PHE A 424 30.41 0.70 -17.71
CA PHE A 424 30.77 -0.71 -17.60
C PHE A 424 29.56 -1.52 -17.18
N GLY A 425 29.33 -2.67 -17.81
CA GLY A 425 28.25 -3.58 -17.45
C GLY A 425 27.16 -3.67 -18.52
N GLY A 426 25.92 -3.41 -18.11
CA GLY A 426 24.71 -3.69 -18.85
C GLY A 426 24.21 -5.13 -18.65
N TRP A 427 22.98 -5.38 -19.09
CA TRP A 427 22.28 -6.66 -18.94
C TRP A 427 23.12 -7.87 -19.37
N SER A 428 23.61 -7.92 -20.63
CA SER A 428 24.36 -9.08 -21.13
C SER A 428 25.64 -9.32 -20.34
N PHE A 429 26.44 -8.28 -20.07
CA PHE A 429 27.67 -8.44 -19.27
C PHE A 429 27.38 -8.95 -17.87
N SER A 430 26.26 -8.51 -17.26
CA SER A 430 25.88 -8.88 -15.90
C SER A 430 25.25 -10.27 -15.79
N THR A 431 24.74 -10.83 -16.90
CA THR A 431 23.90 -12.05 -16.89
C THR A 431 24.38 -13.19 -17.78
N ASP A 432 25.26 -12.94 -18.75
CA ASP A 432 25.84 -14.00 -19.60
C ASP A 432 26.82 -14.86 -18.80
N TYR A 433 26.84 -16.17 -19.11
CA TYR A 433 27.62 -17.17 -18.39
C TYR A 433 29.12 -16.83 -18.29
N ASP A 434 29.67 -16.22 -19.34
CA ASP A 434 31.10 -15.94 -19.46
C ASP A 434 31.52 -14.66 -18.69
N SER A 435 30.60 -13.77 -18.35
CA SER A 435 30.92 -12.45 -17.76
C SER A 435 30.24 -12.14 -16.43
N PHE A 436 29.12 -12.80 -16.08
CA PHE A 436 28.45 -12.59 -14.79
C PHE A 436 29.35 -12.70 -13.54
N PRO A 437 30.44 -13.53 -13.51
CA PRO A 437 31.30 -13.61 -12.34
C PRO A 437 32.14 -12.35 -12.14
N ILE A 438 32.39 -11.56 -13.19
CA ILE A 438 33.43 -10.51 -13.17
C ILE A 438 33.08 -9.41 -12.17
N PHE A 439 31.85 -8.89 -12.15
CA PHE A 439 31.46 -7.94 -11.10
C PHE A 439 31.43 -8.59 -9.72
N ARG A 440 30.85 -9.79 -9.60
CA ARG A 440 30.73 -10.53 -8.33
C ARG A 440 32.08 -10.75 -7.66
N GLU A 441 33.09 -11.15 -8.44
CA GLU A 441 34.46 -11.38 -7.97
C GLU A 441 35.24 -10.08 -7.81
N GLY A 442 35.08 -9.15 -8.75
CA GLY A 442 35.78 -7.88 -8.80
C GLY A 442 35.53 -7.01 -7.57
N VAL A 443 34.30 -6.99 -7.03
CA VAL A 443 33.98 -6.17 -5.84
C VAL A 443 34.41 -6.80 -4.51
N THR A 444 34.86 -8.06 -4.51
CA THR A 444 35.27 -8.74 -3.27
C THR A 444 36.46 -8.06 -2.60
N PRO A 445 36.66 -8.24 -1.27
CA PRO A 445 37.82 -7.66 -0.58
C PRO A 445 39.17 -8.02 -1.20
N ALA A 446 39.26 -9.18 -1.85
CA ALA A 446 40.48 -9.66 -2.48
C ALA A 446 40.83 -8.92 -3.79
N GLN A 447 39.82 -8.49 -4.56
CA GLN A 447 40.02 -7.98 -5.92
C GLN A 447 39.68 -6.51 -6.10
N ARG A 448 38.84 -5.92 -5.23
CA ARG A 448 38.28 -4.56 -5.40
C ARG A 448 39.32 -3.48 -5.63
N GLN A 449 40.50 -3.61 -5.04
CA GLN A 449 41.58 -2.65 -5.23
C GLN A 449 42.10 -2.71 -6.67
N ARG A 450 42.45 -3.91 -7.16
CA ARG A 450 42.93 -4.10 -8.53
C ARG A 450 41.90 -3.64 -9.55
N PHE A 451 40.65 -4.00 -9.34
CA PHE A 451 39.57 -3.60 -10.25
C PHE A 451 39.39 -2.07 -10.27
N ALA A 452 39.36 -1.42 -9.10
CA ALA A 452 39.23 0.04 -9.03
C ALA A 452 40.44 0.74 -9.68
N ASP A 453 41.66 0.28 -9.40
CA ASP A 453 42.90 0.84 -9.95
C ASP A 453 42.88 0.79 -11.48
N ASN A 454 42.52 -0.34 -12.06
CA ASN A 454 42.52 -0.54 -13.51
C ASN A 454 41.48 0.35 -14.22
N VAL A 455 40.25 0.42 -13.70
CA VAL A 455 39.19 1.26 -14.30
C VAL A 455 39.52 2.74 -14.17
N VAL A 456 39.99 3.19 -13.01
CA VAL A 456 40.35 4.59 -12.79
C VAL A 456 41.56 4.97 -13.63
N GLN A 457 42.59 4.13 -13.69
CA GLN A 457 43.77 4.39 -14.52
C GLN A 457 43.39 4.51 -16.01
N PHE A 458 42.56 3.61 -16.52
CA PHE A 458 42.07 3.68 -17.91
C PHE A 458 41.30 4.99 -18.18
N MET A 459 40.39 5.39 -17.27
CA MET A 459 39.66 6.66 -17.38
C MET A 459 40.63 7.85 -17.48
N LEU A 460 41.66 7.88 -16.63
CA LEU A 460 42.64 8.96 -16.59
C LEU A 460 43.53 8.99 -17.83
N ASP A 461 44.01 7.83 -18.28
CA ASP A 461 44.85 7.71 -19.48
C ASP A 461 44.13 8.15 -20.76
N HIS A 462 42.80 8.04 -20.76
CA HIS A 462 41.95 8.49 -21.86
C HIS A 462 41.27 9.85 -21.62
N GLU A 463 41.67 10.56 -20.57
CA GLU A 463 41.20 11.90 -20.22
C GLU A 463 39.66 12.00 -20.13
N LEU A 464 38.98 10.92 -19.75
CA LEU A 464 37.52 10.88 -19.64
C LEU A 464 37.03 11.64 -18.41
N ASP A 465 35.76 12.04 -18.40
CA ASP A 465 35.20 12.89 -17.35
C ASP A 465 34.62 12.10 -16.18
N GLY A 466 34.44 10.80 -16.32
CA GLY A 466 33.90 9.94 -15.27
C GLY A 466 33.69 8.51 -15.72
N VAL A 467 33.22 7.70 -14.78
CA VAL A 467 32.83 6.29 -15.01
C VAL A 467 31.45 6.05 -14.46
N ASP A 468 30.77 5.08 -15.05
CA ASP A 468 29.44 4.63 -14.66
C ASP A 468 29.42 3.10 -14.61
N PHE A 469 28.79 2.55 -13.58
CA PHE A 469 28.72 1.09 -13.40
C PHE A 469 27.26 0.63 -13.41
N ASP A 470 26.94 -0.18 -14.40
CA ASP A 470 25.62 -0.74 -14.67
C ASP A 470 25.63 -2.25 -14.41
N TRP A 471 25.68 -2.63 -13.13
CA TRP A 471 25.67 -4.03 -12.72
C TRP A 471 24.24 -4.50 -12.45
N GLU A 472 23.76 -5.45 -13.26
CA GLU A 472 22.39 -5.98 -13.23
C GLU A 472 22.28 -7.46 -12.79
N TYR A 473 22.02 -7.79 -11.51
CA TYR A 473 22.01 -6.93 -10.33
C TYR A 473 22.75 -7.60 -9.16
N PRO A 474 23.43 -6.84 -8.30
CA PRO A 474 24.06 -7.35 -7.08
C PRO A 474 23.04 -8.06 -6.18
N GLY A 475 23.34 -9.31 -5.80
CA GLY A 475 22.49 -10.09 -4.90
C GLY A 475 21.18 -10.61 -5.52
N ALA A 476 20.99 -10.49 -6.84
CA ALA A 476 19.80 -11.00 -7.52
C ALA A 476 19.69 -12.54 -7.37
N PRO A 477 18.59 -13.08 -6.82
CA PRO A 477 18.53 -14.50 -6.48
C PRO A 477 18.13 -15.42 -7.63
N ASP A 478 17.56 -14.88 -8.71
CA ASP A 478 16.70 -15.61 -9.64
C ASP A 478 16.90 -15.24 -11.12
N ILE A 479 18.04 -14.65 -11.48
CA ILE A 479 18.39 -14.42 -12.89
C ILE A 479 18.55 -15.78 -13.61
N PRO A 480 17.78 -16.06 -14.67
CA PRO A 480 17.88 -17.33 -15.39
C PRO A 480 19.27 -17.55 -16.00
N GLY A 481 19.76 -18.79 -15.95
CA GLY A 481 21.02 -19.19 -16.59
C GLY A 481 22.28 -19.00 -15.74
N ILE A 482 22.21 -18.30 -14.61
CA ILE A 482 23.34 -18.09 -13.70
C ILE A 482 23.00 -18.44 -12.23
N PRO A 483 24.00 -18.69 -11.36
CA PRO A 483 23.76 -18.94 -9.95
C PRO A 483 23.17 -17.72 -9.22
N PRO A 484 22.40 -17.91 -8.13
CA PRO A 484 21.95 -16.82 -7.27
C PRO A 484 23.11 -15.93 -6.80
N GLY A 485 22.87 -14.61 -6.75
CA GLY A 485 23.80 -13.63 -6.20
C GLY A 485 24.02 -13.81 -4.69
N SER A 486 25.13 -13.26 -4.20
CA SER A 486 25.46 -13.29 -2.77
C SER A 486 24.78 -12.12 -2.05
N PRO A 487 24.30 -12.29 -0.80
CA PRO A 487 23.84 -11.15 0.00
C PRO A 487 24.95 -10.13 0.28
N GLU A 488 26.22 -10.52 0.13
CA GLU A 488 27.38 -9.62 0.29
C GLU A 488 27.70 -8.81 -0.97
N ASP A 489 27.05 -9.08 -2.11
CA ASP A 489 27.32 -8.39 -3.38
C ASP A 489 27.12 -6.87 -3.25
N GLY A 490 25.99 -6.45 -2.67
CA GLY A 490 25.68 -5.03 -2.44
C GLY A 490 26.66 -4.31 -1.51
N PRO A 491 26.91 -4.83 -0.28
CA PRO A 491 27.93 -4.28 0.61
C PRO A 491 29.33 -4.23 -0.02
N ASN A 492 29.73 -5.27 -0.76
CA ASN A 492 31.01 -5.28 -1.46
C ASN A 492 31.06 -4.25 -2.59
N TYR A 493 29.96 -4.08 -3.31
CA TYR A 493 29.84 -3.07 -4.36
C TYR A 493 29.97 -1.66 -3.80
N LEU A 494 29.32 -1.35 -2.68
CA LEU A 494 29.48 -0.07 -1.98
C LEU A 494 30.95 0.20 -1.62
N GLU A 495 31.66 -0.79 -1.09
CA GLU A 495 33.08 -0.62 -0.76
C GLU A 495 33.97 -0.45 -1.99
N PHE A 496 33.64 -1.10 -3.10
CA PHE A 496 34.28 -0.85 -4.39
C PHE A 496 34.04 0.59 -4.87
N LEU A 497 32.79 1.09 -4.82
CA LEU A 497 32.46 2.46 -5.21
C LEU A 497 33.18 3.50 -4.35
N LYS A 498 33.36 3.25 -3.04
CA LYS A 498 34.17 4.10 -2.16
C LYS A 498 35.64 4.15 -2.59
N LEU A 499 36.21 3.02 -3.01
CA LEU A 499 37.58 2.98 -3.54
C LEU A 499 37.69 3.78 -4.83
N VAL A 500 36.79 3.56 -5.80
CA VAL A 500 36.78 4.33 -7.05
C VAL A 500 36.68 5.82 -6.74
N ARG A 501 35.70 6.25 -5.93
CA ARG A 501 35.54 7.65 -5.53
C ARG A 501 36.80 8.22 -4.89
N GLY A 502 37.47 7.47 -4.01
CA GLY A 502 38.69 7.91 -3.33
C GLY A 502 39.89 8.12 -4.27
N GLN A 503 39.88 7.49 -5.44
CA GLN A 503 40.92 7.64 -6.46
C GLN A 503 40.59 8.71 -7.52
N LEU A 504 39.32 9.13 -7.64
CA LEU A 504 38.91 10.12 -8.63
C LEU A 504 39.42 11.53 -8.28
N PRO A 505 40.11 12.22 -9.21
CA PRO A 505 40.42 13.64 -9.06
C PRO A 505 39.17 14.52 -8.96
N GLU A 506 39.35 15.73 -8.41
CA GLU A 506 38.30 16.74 -8.37
C GLU A 506 37.74 17.03 -9.79
N GLY A 507 36.41 17.06 -9.90
CA GLY A 507 35.71 17.32 -11.15
C GLY A 507 35.48 16.10 -12.07
N LYS A 508 35.98 14.91 -11.68
CA LYS A 508 35.60 13.63 -12.29
C LYS A 508 34.37 13.05 -11.59
N GLU A 509 33.52 12.39 -12.37
CA GLU A 509 32.23 11.91 -11.91
C GLU A 509 32.18 10.38 -11.80
N LEU A 510 31.39 9.88 -10.85
CA LEU A 510 31.08 8.46 -10.66
C LEU A 510 29.55 8.30 -10.63
N GLY A 511 29.02 7.57 -11.60
CA GLY A 511 27.63 7.15 -11.68
C GLY A 511 27.45 5.66 -11.41
N ILE A 512 26.21 5.27 -11.12
CA ILE A 512 25.76 3.87 -11.20
C ILE A 512 24.38 3.84 -11.85
N ALA A 513 24.01 2.71 -12.45
CA ALA A 513 22.62 2.39 -12.76
C ALA A 513 21.99 1.52 -11.66
N ALA A 514 20.70 1.73 -11.41
CA ALA A 514 19.94 1.00 -10.40
C ALA A 514 18.53 0.65 -10.91
N PRO A 515 17.99 -0.54 -10.56
CA PRO A 515 16.68 -0.99 -11.02
C PRO A 515 15.54 -0.27 -10.31
N ALA A 516 14.44 -0.01 -11.03
CA ALA A 516 13.19 0.48 -10.45
C ALA A 516 12.41 -0.59 -9.65
N SER A 517 12.76 -1.86 -9.83
CA SER A 517 12.11 -2.99 -9.13
C SER A 517 12.56 -3.11 -7.68
N PHE A 518 11.62 -3.20 -6.74
CA PHE A 518 11.89 -3.54 -5.34
C PHE A 518 12.69 -4.84 -5.19
N TRP A 519 12.36 -5.86 -6.00
CA TRP A 519 12.94 -7.20 -5.88
C TRP A 519 14.45 -7.20 -6.12
N TYR A 520 14.92 -6.37 -7.04
CA TYR A 520 16.33 -6.23 -7.38
C TYR A 520 17.02 -5.10 -6.61
N LEU A 521 16.33 -3.99 -6.34
CA LEU A 521 16.92 -2.85 -5.63
C LEU A 521 17.23 -3.18 -4.16
N ARG A 522 16.50 -4.10 -3.52
CA ARG A 522 16.73 -4.47 -2.10
C ARG A 522 18.12 -5.03 -1.81
N GLY A 523 18.86 -5.48 -2.84
CA GLY A 523 20.25 -5.91 -2.73
C GLY A 523 21.25 -4.76 -2.61
N PHE A 524 20.83 -3.52 -2.90
CA PHE A 524 21.68 -2.34 -2.90
C PHE A 524 21.58 -1.59 -1.57
N PRO A 525 22.72 -1.30 -0.90
CA PRO A 525 22.83 -0.24 0.10
C PRO A 525 22.65 1.17 -0.51
N ILE A 526 21.49 1.41 -1.13
CA ILE A 526 21.31 2.51 -2.09
C ILE A 526 21.40 3.89 -1.43
N ALA A 527 20.99 4.01 -0.16
CA ALA A 527 21.11 5.26 0.59
C ALA A 527 22.59 5.62 0.78
N GLU A 528 23.40 4.68 1.26
CA GLU A 528 24.85 4.85 1.43
C GLU A 528 25.58 5.03 0.10
N MET A 529 25.16 4.31 -0.95
CA MET A 529 25.70 4.51 -2.30
C MET A 529 25.46 5.94 -2.80
N SER A 530 24.29 6.53 -2.51
CA SER A 530 23.96 7.90 -2.92
C SER A 530 24.87 8.98 -2.28
N GLU A 531 25.49 8.67 -1.15
CA GLU A 531 26.49 9.53 -0.49
C GLU A 531 27.86 9.47 -1.19
N VAL A 532 28.13 8.39 -1.93
CA VAL A 532 29.41 8.12 -2.60
C VAL A 532 29.40 8.53 -4.07
N VAL A 533 28.32 8.25 -4.79
CA VAL A 533 28.20 8.51 -6.23
C VAL A 533 27.74 9.95 -6.50
N ASP A 534 28.03 10.49 -7.68
CA ASP A 534 27.55 11.82 -8.06
C ASP A 534 26.07 11.79 -8.40
N TYR A 535 25.64 10.72 -9.08
CA TYR A 535 24.27 10.49 -9.51
C TYR A 535 23.98 8.99 -9.66
N ILE A 536 22.69 8.65 -9.67
CA ILE A 536 22.17 7.30 -9.90
C ILE A 536 21.23 7.37 -11.10
N ILE A 537 21.55 6.63 -12.16
CA ILE A 537 20.63 6.38 -13.26
C ILE A 537 19.58 5.39 -12.78
N TYR A 538 18.36 5.86 -12.56
CA TYR A 538 17.28 5.03 -12.05
C TYR A 538 16.41 4.54 -13.21
N MET A 539 16.52 3.25 -13.52
CA MET A 539 15.98 2.64 -14.74
C MET A 539 14.47 2.42 -14.63
N THR A 540 13.71 3.51 -14.72
CA THR A 540 12.24 3.57 -14.63
C THR A 540 11.55 3.21 -15.95
N TYR A 541 11.99 2.11 -16.54
CA TYR A 541 11.47 1.46 -17.73
C TYR A 541 11.65 -0.05 -17.58
N ASP A 542 11.13 -0.83 -18.53
CA ASP A 542 11.13 -2.30 -18.44
C ASP A 542 10.41 -2.84 -17.20
N LEU A 543 9.38 -2.11 -16.76
CA LEU A 543 8.50 -2.54 -15.68
C LEU A 543 7.75 -3.82 -16.04
N HIS A 544 7.46 -4.00 -17.34
CA HIS A 544 6.74 -5.13 -17.88
C HIS A 544 7.32 -5.57 -19.22
N GLY A 545 7.25 -6.88 -19.49
CA GLY A 545 7.79 -7.49 -20.70
C GLY A 545 7.35 -8.93 -20.88
N GLN A 546 7.83 -9.58 -21.93
CA GLN A 546 7.46 -10.97 -22.26
C GLN A 546 7.84 -11.97 -21.16
N TRP A 547 8.88 -11.63 -20.38
CA TRP A 547 9.36 -12.40 -19.23
C TRP A 547 8.36 -12.47 -18.07
N ASP A 548 7.29 -11.66 -18.07
CA ASP A 548 6.24 -11.75 -17.05
C ASP A 548 5.44 -13.05 -17.16
N TYR A 549 5.44 -13.70 -18.33
CA TYR A 549 4.66 -14.91 -18.58
C TYR A 549 4.96 -16.02 -17.57
N GLY A 550 3.90 -16.56 -16.97
CA GLY A 550 3.98 -17.63 -15.97
C GLY A 550 4.40 -17.16 -14.58
N ASN A 551 4.64 -15.86 -14.36
CA ASN A 551 4.93 -15.30 -13.05
C ASN A 551 3.68 -14.66 -12.42
N GLU A 552 3.08 -15.34 -11.45
CA GLU A 552 1.89 -14.87 -10.75
C GLU A 552 2.12 -13.60 -9.91
N TRP A 553 3.38 -13.24 -9.67
CA TRP A 553 3.79 -12.07 -8.86
C TRP A 553 4.25 -10.88 -9.71
N ALA A 554 4.34 -11.03 -11.03
CA ALA A 554 4.77 -9.95 -11.92
C ALA A 554 3.71 -8.86 -12.07
N ILE A 555 2.43 -9.25 -12.14
CA ILE A 555 1.33 -8.34 -12.43
C ILE A 555 0.15 -8.63 -11.47
N GLU A 556 -0.25 -7.62 -10.70
CA GLU A 556 -1.40 -7.72 -9.80
C GLU A 556 -2.67 -8.10 -10.57
N GLY A 557 -3.42 -9.07 -10.04
CA GLY A 557 -4.65 -9.57 -10.64
C GLY A 557 -4.45 -10.46 -11.88
N CYS A 558 -3.20 -10.72 -12.28
CA CYS A 558 -2.88 -11.53 -13.45
C CYS A 558 -2.02 -12.74 -13.08
N SER A 559 -2.64 -13.79 -12.56
CA SER A 559 -1.93 -14.98 -12.04
C SER A 559 -1.12 -15.76 -13.09
N ALA A 560 -1.41 -15.56 -14.38
CA ALA A 560 -0.63 -16.17 -15.46
C ALA A 560 0.51 -15.26 -15.97
N GLY A 561 0.61 -14.02 -15.47
CA GLY A 561 1.62 -13.05 -15.91
C GLY A 561 1.55 -12.69 -17.41
N ASP A 562 0.43 -13.01 -18.06
CA ASP A 562 0.23 -12.88 -19.51
C ASP A 562 -0.57 -11.64 -19.90
N CYS A 563 -0.81 -10.73 -18.95
CA CYS A 563 -1.62 -9.52 -19.19
C CYS A 563 -0.80 -8.43 -19.89
N LEU A 564 -1.46 -7.67 -20.76
CA LEU A 564 -0.88 -6.51 -21.41
C LEU A 564 -0.68 -5.40 -20.38
N ARG A 565 0.59 -5.09 -20.11
CA ARG A 565 1.00 -3.99 -19.24
C ARG A 565 2.09 -3.19 -19.93
N SER A 566 2.12 -1.90 -19.62
CA SER A 566 3.09 -0.99 -20.21
C SER A 566 4.38 -0.98 -19.42
N HIS A 567 5.50 -1.09 -20.12
CA HIS A 567 6.82 -1.06 -19.49
C HIS A 567 7.24 0.32 -18.97
N VAL A 568 6.45 1.38 -19.24
CA VAL A 568 6.72 2.76 -18.83
C VAL A 568 5.53 3.37 -18.07
N ASN A 569 4.69 2.55 -17.43
CA ASN A 569 3.53 3.00 -16.66
C ASN A 569 3.90 4.07 -15.61
N GLN A 570 3.22 5.21 -15.63
CA GLN A 570 3.52 6.37 -14.77
C GLN A 570 3.27 6.08 -13.28
N THR A 571 2.20 5.37 -12.93
CA THR A 571 1.88 5.02 -11.54
C THR A 571 2.95 4.12 -10.93
N GLU A 572 3.44 3.16 -11.69
CA GLU A 572 4.50 2.25 -11.23
C GLU A 572 5.87 2.95 -11.16
N VAL A 573 6.14 3.90 -12.06
CA VAL A 573 7.29 4.81 -11.94
C VAL A 573 7.17 5.63 -10.65
N GLU A 574 6.00 6.15 -10.31
CA GLU A 574 5.77 6.87 -9.05
C GLU A 574 6.02 6.01 -7.81
N TYR A 575 5.54 4.78 -7.77
CA TYR A 575 5.85 3.84 -6.68
C TYR A 575 7.35 3.56 -6.58
N SER A 576 8.01 3.36 -7.72
CA SER A 576 9.45 3.13 -7.77
C SER A 576 10.24 4.33 -7.23
N LEU A 577 9.82 5.55 -7.55
CA LEU A 577 10.44 6.79 -7.08
C LEU A 577 10.16 7.06 -5.60
N SER A 578 8.94 6.79 -5.13
CA SER A 578 8.61 6.85 -3.71
C SER A 578 9.48 5.88 -2.92
N MET A 579 9.62 4.63 -3.37
CA MET A 579 10.47 3.63 -2.74
C MET A 579 11.91 4.11 -2.57
N VAL A 580 12.59 4.51 -3.65
CA VAL A 580 14.02 4.86 -3.60
C VAL A 580 14.28 6.14 -2.79
N THR A 581 13.37 7.12 -2.85
CA THR A 581 13.49 8.35 -2.06
C THR A 581 13.21 8.10 -0.57
N LYS A 582 12.21 7.28 -0.24
CA LYS A 582 11.96 6.83 1.14
C LYS A 582 13.10 6.00 1.71
N ALA A 583 13.78 5.21 0.88
CA ALA A 583 14.98 4.48 1.29
C ALA A 583 16.10 5.43 1.78
N GLY A 584 16.10 6.69 1.33
CA GLY A 584 16.99 7.75 1.79
C GLY A 584 17.79 8.42 0.69
N VAL A 585 17.54 8.08 -0.58
CA VAL A 585 18.25 8.71 -1.71
C VAL A 585 17.67 10.10 -1.96
N PRO A 586 18.48 11.17 -1.96
CA PRO A 586 18.02 12.50 -2.31
C PRO A 586 17.50 12.53 -3.75
N ALA A 587 16.36 13.17 -4.01
CA ALA A 587 15.80 13.27 -5.36
C ALA A 587 16.80 13.92 -6.35
N SER A 588 17.66 14.82 -5.88
CA SER A 588 18.67 15.51 -6.70
C SER A 588 19.81 14.59 -7.16
N LYS A 589 19.94 13.39 -6.58
CA LYS A 589 20.87 12.34 -7.00
C LYS A 589 20.29 11.40 -8.04
N LEU A 590 18.96 11.37 -8.21
CA LEU A 590 18.28 10.45 -9.11
C LEU A 590 18.11 11.07 -10.51
N ILE A 591 18.58 10.33 -11.52
CA ILE A 591 18.44 10.66 -12.93
C ILE A 591 17.42 9.67 -13.52
N ILE A 592 16.25 10.17 -13.88
CA ILE A 592 15.09 9.32 -14.19
C ILE A 592 15.21 8.75 -15.60
N GLY A 593 15.15 7.42 -15.71
CA GLY A 593 15.25 6.69 -16.96
C GLY A 593 14.07 6.97 -17.90
N MET A 594 14.40 7.29 -19.16
CA MET A 594 13.48 7.55 -20.25
C MET A 594 13.75 6.57 -21.38
N ALA A 595 12.81 5.66 -21.64
CA ALA A 595 12.93 4.69 -22.73
C ALA A 595 12.67 5.36 -24.09
N LEU A 596 13.60 5.19 -25.02
CA LEU A 596 13.47 5.56 -26.43
C LEU A 596 13.10 4.36 -27.31
N TYR A 597 12.45 3.37 -26.72
CA TYR A 597 11.93 2.17 -27.36
C TYR A 597 10.62 1.76 -26.69
N GLY A 598 9.95 0.77 -27.26
CA GLY A 598 8.79 0.13 -26.68
C GLY A 598 8.97 -1.37 -26.44
N ARG A 599 8.28 -1.89 -25.43
CA ARG A 599 8.09 -3.34 -25.23
C ARG A 599 6.83 -3.82 -25.94
N SER A 600 6.97 -4.88 -26.73
CA SER A 600 5.92 -5.36 -27.64
C SER A 600 5.45 -6.78 -27.36
N PHE A 601 4.17 -7.02 -27.63
CA PHE A 601 3.50 -8.29 -27.43
C PHE A 601 2.64 -8.64 -28.65
N GLN A 602 2.38 -9.93 -28.88
CA GLN A 602 1.24 -10.34 -29.68
C GLN A 602 0.05 -10.62 -28.77
N MET A 603 -1.04 -9.89 -28.99
CA MET A 603 -2.31 -10.08 -28.29
C MET A 603 -2.91 -11.45 -28.64
N GLU A 604 -3.51 -12.13 -27.67
CA GLU A 604 -4.26 -13.37 -27.89
C GLU A 604 -5.53 -13.13 -28.73
N GLN A 605 -6.15 -11.96 -28.56
CA GLN A 605 -7.39 -11.60 -29.22
C GLN A 605 -7.29 -10.21 -29.85
N ALA A 606 -7.48 -10.15 -31.17
CA ALA A 606 -7.60 -8.89 -31.89
C ALA A 606 -8.70 -8.00 -31.29
N GLY A 607 -8.39 -6.71 -31.09
CA GLY A 607 -9.29 -5.74 -30.48
C GLY A 607 -9.37 -5.78 -28.94
N CYS A 608 -8.73 -6.74 -28.26
CA CYS A 608 -8.55 -6.71 -26.81
C CYS A 608 -7.16 -6.16 -26.49
N HIS A 609 -7.07 -4.86 -26.21
CA HIS A 609 -5.80 -4.14 -26.01
C HIS A 609 -5.67 -3.46 -24.65
N GLY A 610 -6.65 -3.66 -23.76
CA GLY A 610 -6.67 -3.08 -22.42
C GLY A 610 -5.85 -3.88 -21.40
N PRO A 611 -5.74 -3.38 -20.16
CA PRO A 611 -4.94 -4.00 -19.11
C PRO A 611 -5.36 -5.44 -18.76
N ASP A 612 -6.63 -5.80 -18.89
CA ASP A 612 -7.10 -7.16 -18.58
C ASP A 612 -6.97 -8.13 -19.78
N CYS A 613 -6.49 -7.64 -20.92
CA CYS A 613 -6.24 -8.44 -22.12
C CYS A 613 -4.89 -9.13 -22.04
N ARG A 614 -4.70 -10.19 -22.84
CA ARG A 614 -3.56 -11.09 -22.73
C ARG A 614 -2.69 -11.13 -23.98
N PHE A 615 -1.43 -11.52 -23.80
CA PHE A 615 -0.50 -11.85 -24.86
C PHE A 615 -0.24 -13.36 -24.98
N THR A 616 0.30 -13.78 -26.13
CA THR A 616 0.43 -15.19 -26.48
C THR A 616 1.68 -15.86 -25.90
N GLY A 617 1.52 -16.76 -24.93
CA GLY A 617 2.60 -17.70 -24.54
C GLY A 617 3.91 -17.06 -24.03
N PRO A 618 4.92 -17.88 -23.69
CA PRO A 618 6.16 -17.41 -23.05
C PRO A 618 7.02 -16.51 -23.95
N ASP A 619 7.12 -16.82 -25.24
CA ASP A 619 7.97 -16.04 -26.15
C ASP A 619 7.29 -14.78 -26.68
N SER A 620 5.97 -14.63 -26.46
CA SER A 620 5.10 -13.69 -27.17
C SER A 620 5.27 -13.76 -28.69
N GLY A 621 4.20 -14.00 -29.46
CA GLY A 621 4.31 -13.95 -30.93
C GLY A 621 4.49 -12.54 -31.51
N ALA A 622 5.04 -11.60 -30.72
CA ALA A 622 5.43 -10.28 -31.13
C ALA A 622 6.46 -10.37 -32.26
N ARG A 623 6.36 -9.48 -33.24
CA ARG A 623 7.30 -9.43 -34.34
C ARG A 623 8.50 -8.59 -33.97
N ALA A 624 9.68 -9.08 -34.29
CA ALA A 624 10.91 -8.30 -34.20
C ALA A 624 10.82 -7.05 -35.08
N GLY A 625 11.42 -5.96 -34.59
CA GLY A 625 11.70 -4.79 -35.42
C GLY A 625 12.60 -5.13 -36.60
N ARG A 626 12.51 -4.36 -37.68
CA ARG A 626 13.32 -4.58 -38.90
C ARG A 626 14.80 -4.24 -38.71
N CYS A 627 15.13 -3.39 -37.73
CA CYS A 627 16.47 -2.93 -37.41
C CYS A 627 16.92 -3.37 -36.02
N THR A 628 16.03 -3.42 -35.02
CA THR A 628 16.40 -3.99 -33.71
C THR A 628 16.52 -5.51 -33.75
N GLU A 629 15.86 -6.17 -34.71
CA GLU A 629 15.85 -7.63 -34.92
C GLU A 629 15.55 -8.47 -33.66
N SER A 630 14.91 -7.84 -32.67
CA SER A 630 14.61 -8.42 -31.37
C SER A 630 13.10 -8.50 -31.15
N SER A 631 12.56 -9.70 -30.96
CA SER A 631 11.14 -9.85 -30.56
C SER A 631 10.93 -9.18 -29.21
N GLY A 632 9.80 -8.51 -29.03
CA GLY A 632 9.48 -7.84 -27.76
C GLY A 632 10.08 -6.46 -27.58
N TYR A 633 10.84 -5.97 -28.57
CA TYR A 633 11.59 -4.73 -28.47
C TYR A 633 11.60 -3.98 -29.80
N ILE A 634 11.04 -2.77 -29.81
CA ILE A 634 10.92 -1.97 -31.03
C ILE A 634 11.41 -0.55 -30.72
N SER A 635 12.36 -0.05 -31.52
CA SER A 635 12.88 1.31 -31.36
C SER A 635 11.80 2.37 -31.64
N ASN A 636 11.90 3.56 -31.03
CA ASN A 636 10.99 4.67 -31.31
C ASN A 636 11.00 5.07 -32.80
N TYR A 637 12.15 4.98 -33.48
CA TYR A 637 12.23 5.16 -34.92
C TYR A 637 11.37 4.15 -35.70
N GLU A 638 11.45 2.87 -35.35
CA GLU A 638 10.64 1.84 -36.00
C GLU A 638 9.14 1.99 -35.70
N ILE A 639 8.79 2.32 -34.45
CA ILE A 639 7.40 2.61 -34.07
C ILE A 639 6.83 3.75 -34.92
N ARG A 640 7.57 4.85 -35.07
CA ARG A 640 7.17 5.98 -35.93
C ARG A 640 7.05 5.56 -37.41
N GLN A 641 7.91 4.66 -37.89
CA GLN A 641 7.80 4.11 -39.24
C GLN A 641 6.57 3.20 -39.42
N ILE A 642 6.22 2.39 -38.43
CA ILE A 642 5.01 1.55 -38.44
C ILE A 642 3.79 2.47 -38.51
N ILE A 643 3.73 3.51 -37.67
CA ILE A 643 2.64 4.51 -37.69
C ILE A 643 2.53 5.17 -39.07
N ALA A 644 3.66 5.50 -39.71
CA ALA A 644 3.66 6.18 -41.00
C ALA A 644 3.32 5.26 -42.19
N SER A 645 3.50 3.95 -42.06
CA SER A 645 3.39 3.00 -43.18
C SER A 645 2.23 2.01 -43.08
N SER A 646 1.69 1.75 -41.88
CA SER A 646 0.62 0.79 -41.67
C SER A 646 -0.77 1.44 -41.81
N GLY A 647 -1.60 0.87 -42.68
CA GLY A 647 -2.97 1.33 -42.90
C GLY A 647 -3.96 0.96 -41.80
N ASN A 648 -3.59 0.08 -40.87
CA ASN A 648 -4.40 -0.35 -39.72
C ASN A 648 -3.73 -0.07 -38.36
N ALA A 649 -2.72 0.80 -38.32
CA ALA A 649 -2.14 1.25 -37.06
C ALA A 649 -3.17 2.08 -36.26
N GLN A 650 -3.40 1.68 -35.01
CA GLN A 650 -4.17 2.44 -34.03
C GLN A 650 -3.24 2.90 -32.92
N TRP A 651 -3.11 4.22 -32.77
CA TRP A 651 -2.41 4.85 -31.66
C TRP A 651 -3.41 5.25 -30.57
N ILE A 652 -3.08 4.92 -29.33
CA ILE A 652 -3.83 5.27 -28.13
C ILE A 652 -2.86 5.99 -27.18
N SER A 653 -3.15 7.25 -26.88
CA SER A 653 -2.46 7.99 -25.82
C SER A 653 -3.04 7.60 -24.48
N ASP A 654 -2.19 7.21 -23.55
CA ASP A 654 -2.55 6.98 -22.15
C ASP A 654 -1.50 7.67 -21.27
N ASP A 655 -1.90 8.80 -20.69
CA ASP A 655 -1.01 9.66 -19.91
C ASP A 655 -0.54 8.97 -18.61
N ALA A 656 -1.29 7.98 -18.11
CA ALA A 656 -0.94 7.20 -16.93
C ALA A 656 -0.26 5.87 -17.30
N GLY A 657 -0.69 5.25 -18.40
CA GLY A 657 -0.21 3.96 -18.85
C GLY A 657 1.01 4.00 -19.75
N GLY A 658 1.35 5.12 -20.39
CA GLY A 658 2.28 5.15 -21.54
C GLY A 658 1.54 4.86 -22.85
N ASP A 659 2.07 5.35 -23.97
CA ASP A 659 1.42 5.25 -25.28
C ASP A 659 1.35 3.81 -25.79
N LEU A 660 0.24 3.46 -26.42
CA LEU A 660 0.03 2.16 -27.03
C LEU A 660 -0.09 2.30 -28.55
N LEU A 661 0.61 1.45 -29.28
CA LEU A 661 0.41 1.26 -30.71
C LEU A 661 -0.03 -0.17 -30.99
N ILE A 662 -1.15 -0.30 -31.68
CA ILE A 662 -1.69 -1.57 -32.16
C ILE A 662 -1.57 -1.60 -33.68
N TYR A 663 -1.03 -2.67 -34.25
CA TYR A 663 -0.87 -2.83 -35.70
C TYR A 663 -1.02 -4.30 -36.11
N ASP A 664 -1.24 -4.56 -37.40
CA ASP A 664 -1.42 -5.93 -37.92
C ASP A 664 -2.44 -6.77 -37.11
N ASP A 665 -3.50 -6.09 -36.64
CA ASP A 665 -4.63 -6.57 -35.82
C ASP A 665 -4.31 -7.13 -34.43
N THR A 666 -3.08 -7.62 -34.20
CA THR A 666 -2.68 -8.36 -33.00
C THR A 666 -1.34 -7.93 -32.42
N GLN A 667 -0.56 -7.10 -33.10
CA GLN A 667 0.68 -6.59 -32.54
C GLN A 667 0.36 -5.39 -31.65
N TRP A 668 0.98 -5.35 -30.48
CA TRP A 668 0.77 -4.34 -29.47
C TRP A 668 2.13 -3.88 -28.95
N VAL A 669 2.36 -2.59 -28.83
CA VAL A 669 3.58 -2.04 -28.24
C VAL A 669 3.24 -0.91 -27.29
N SER A 670 3.73 -1.00 -26.06
CA SER A 670 3.77 0.13 -25.13
C SER A 670 5.08 0.89 -25.31
N TRP A 671 5.01 2.21 -25.40
CA TRP A 671 6.16 3.09 -25.63
C TRP A 671 5.86 4.48 -25.11
N MET A 672 6.77 5.44 -25.34
CA MET A 672 6.59 6.83 -24.96
C MET A 672 6.61 7.72 -26.21
N SER A 673 5.47 8.31 -26.54
CA SER A 673 5.40 9.34 -27.58
C SER A 673 6.16 10.59 -27.16
N GLU A 674 6.37 11.50 -28.10
CA GLU A 674 7.06 12.78 -27.82
C GLU A 674 6.30 13.63 -26.80
N ASP A 675 4.96 13.62 -26.83
CA ASP A 675 4.13 14.37 -25.89
C ASP A 675 4.26 13.79 -24.47
N ASN A 676 4.15 12.47 -24.31
CA ASN A 676 4.32 11.81 -23.01
C ASN A 676 5.76 11.90 -22.49
N TYR A 677 6.76 11.84 -23.38
CA TYR A 677 8.16 12.08 -23.02
C TYR A 677 8.36 13.48 -22.45
N ASN A 678 7.83 14.50 -23.12
CA ASN A 678 7.94 15.88 -22.66
C ASN A 678 7.16 16.12 -21.37
N ALA A 679 5.97 15.53 -21.23
CA ALA A 679 5.17 15.60 -20.01
C ALA A 679 5.93 14.98 -18.81
N ARG A 680 6.51 13.79 -18.99
CA ARG A 680 7.33 13.16 -17.94
C ARG A 680 8.60 13.96 -17.65
N LEU A 681 9.27 14.51 -18.65
CA LEU A 681 10.42 15.39 -18.46
C LEU A 681 10.08 16.61 -17.60
N ASP A 682 8.95 17.27 -17.86
CA ASP A 682 8.52 18.44 -17.10
C ASP A 682 8.05 18.06 -15.69
N TRP A 683 7.41 16.90 -15.53
CA TRP A 683 7.06 16.34 -14.23
C TRP A 683 8.30 16.05 -13.37
N VAL A 684 9.30 15.36 -13.94
CA VAL A 684 10.59 15.07 -13.28
C VAL A 684 11.28 16.37 -12.84
N ARG A 685 11.30 17.41 -13.69
CA ARG A 685 11.81 18.75 -13.32
C ARG A 685 11.03 19.37 -12.17
N GLY A 686 9.70 19.31 -12.21
CA GLY A 686 8.82 19.85 -11.18
C GLY A 686 9.01 19.20 -9.81
N LEU A 687 9.51 17.95 -9.79
CA LEU A 687 9.82 17.19 -8.59
C LEU A 687 11.28 17.29 -8.15
N ASN A 688 12.05 18.30 -8.58
CA ASN A 688 13.44 18.52 -8.13
C ASN A 688 14.38 17.30 -8.30
N PHE A 689 14.07 16.38 -9.22
CA PHE A 689 14.96 15.28 -9.54
C PHE A 689 16.21 15.78 -10.27
N GLY A 690 17.32 15.07 -10.10
CA GLY A 690 18.63 15.45 -10.63
C GLY A 690 18.67 15.58 -12.16
N GLY A 691 17.85 14.81 -12.88
CA GLY A 691 17.82 14.85 -14.34
C GLY A 691 17.01 13.73 -14.98
N THR A 692 17.20 13.56 -16.29
CA THR A 692 16.72 12.39 -17.05
C THR A 692 17.87 11.68 -17.76
N SER A 693 17.68 10.38 -18.02
CA SER A 693 18.62 9.54 -18.76
C SER A 693 17.91 8.82 -19.91
N ASP A 694 18.37 9.03 -21.13
CA ASP A 694 17.80 8.39 -22.31
C ASP A 694 18.47 7.04 -22.56
N TRP A 695 17.69 5.97 -22.49
CA TRP A 695 18.05 4.64 -22.98
C TRP A 695 17.26 4.31 -24.25
N ALA A 696 17.88 4.30 -25.43
CA ALA A 696 19.21 4.81 -25.76
C ALA A 696 19.08 5.76 -26.94
N VAL A 697 20.05 6.66 -27.07
CA VAL A 697 19.96 7.83 -27.97
C VAL A 697 19.83 7.48 -29.45
N ASP A 698 20.13 6.25 -29.83
CA ASP A 698 20.11 5.72 -31.18
C ASP A 698 18.82 4.95 -31.54
N LEU A 699 17.79 4.99 -30.68
CA LEU A 699 16.51 4.28 -30.80
C LEU A 699 15.31 5.19 -31.12
#